data_AF-A0A1H5JM76-F1
#
_entry.id   AF-A0A1H5JM76-F1
#
_cell.length_a   1.000
_cell.length_b   1.000
_cell.length_c   1.000
_cell.angle_alpha   90.00
_cell.angle_beta   90.00
_cell.angle_gamma   90.00
#
_symmetry.space_group_name_H-M   'P 1'
#
loop_
_entity.id
_entity.type
_entity.pdbx_description
1 polymer ?
#
loop_
_entity_poly.entity_id
_entity_poly.type
_entity_poly.pdbx_seq_one_letter_code
_entity_poly.pdbx_strand_id
1 'polypeptide(L)'
;MTVGLLSFSTQAFPFNAGKSQTNLNFLQGGGEFPFLNFMKIAQSWQWNDGSTTRPFTPDLFDSDFYPTTIVQGGVKVGGITIPSQTEYAGNWVVSWSGNGTLTLGAGTPVTNAVTAAISAGGTSYKLTIGTHTFIVNQEVALSTFASPWTSLNGNSYLITAVDATSITIATGLSLGAYVSGGTAANTLTTSLAGSGSTGRCVFAPTNVTQSVGITAIGSPRVTNLKLYNINDEATLNAGGVFGAKFKQRLQQAKFGAIRFLNWQNGNAGCATTWDTGNRPLTYYQYQSGQTRSDFYCGTTTNSGADYSVAAPTNWTTSGGGTLPADKSTVHVVWGATSPTTSAVTNTGNNVNWTAHGLQAGNQVIFTDSTGTNTGITVSQNAWPFTNLYYVHTVVSANQFTVSLTNGGSDVTITALNCTCRSMPTLNIGSTSAVTVLGPTCSPPSVSGGNYFVGGSQNSLTTLIYDAAIGAWINQGLISAPGLLQNGVPVSLMIQLCKEVGAHPWFISPPYACTPMTDYHTQLATLCKTTGQSWMVPRFEPPNELWNTAGGFNQTKYAQAVATAYGWGLDSDNWYGRAASTIGQAINAVYGGTPSSQTKYQMMIGFQTVTCGTPASVPVARIQSTKYVLQSPQSGYTASAASGWATHVTCNNYIIPSWWGRNQENVTAFAYYVTNSGNPTAQAANAAAYEATINDGFACTFTNGSPGTVNAVGNGLAAGQIVSFVTNGTFPTGLTISNYWVNTVIDADHFTLSSTDPNNGGATPVNISGSATGTTYCIPNGVQTILAMYTYAQNIAALGAANGVNKISWYEGCYSPDYSSNNVACSITAGTNTTNCVFTSPWTNVQSIRNPTQQQNATNSGLAVGMYIKLSGLPATNGWSAFNGQTVQITAVSGTSITTNLDASAATGALSAASATGTLYTDAGAATSMATALNALRAAGKNAPNLQTHTTTMYNDLTSISGASFPSNYIIGGANNDWSVLDPNIFVTPDPPQWSAIVAFNA
;
A
#
# COMPACT_ATOMS: atom_id res chain seq x y z
N MET A 1 -4.01 -49.91 -47.74
CA MET A 1 -3.59 -48.59 -47.25
C MET A 1 -4.45 -48.32 -46.01
N THR A 2 -3.93 -48.65 -44.83
CA THR A 2 -4.70 -48.69 -43.58
C THR A 2 -4.62 -47.32 -42.91
N VAL A 3 -5.74 -46.63 -42.82
CA VAL A 3 -5.86 -45.33 -42.12
C VAL A 3 -5.83 -45.62 -40.63
N GLY A 4 -4.71 -45.28 -39.97
CA GLY A 4 -4.57 -45.39 -38.52
C GLY A 4 -5.47 -44.38 -37.82
N LEU A 5 -6.35 -44.87 -36.96
CA LEU A 5 -7.03 -44.04 -35.96
C LEU A 5 -5.96 -43.45 -35.03
N LEU A 6 -5.72 -42.15 -35.12
CA LEU A 6 -5.04 -41.39 -34.09
C LEU A 6 -5.94 -41.38 -32.85
N SER A 7 -5.57 -42.17 -31.84
CA SER A 7 -6.13 -42.03 -30.51
C SER A 7 -5.70 -40.68 -29.95
N PHE A 8 -6.59 -39.70 -29.95
CA PHE A 8 -6.44 -38.52 -29.11
C PHE A 8 -6.52 -39.01 -27.66
N SER A 9 -5.37 -39.21 -27.02
CA SER A 9 -5.34 -39.27 -25.56
C SER A 9 -5.99 -37.98 -25.07
N THR A 10 -7.02 -38.08 -24.25
CA THR A 10 -7.59 -36.96 -23.50
C THR A 10 -6.55 -36.47 -22.51
N GLN A 11 -5.51 -35.77 -23.01
CA GLN A 11 -4.65 -34.97 -22.18
C GLN A 11 -5.55 -33.82 -21.75
N ALA A 12 -6.04 -33.88 -20.51
CA ALA A 12 -6.76 -32.77 -19.92
C ALA A 12 -5.90 -31.53 -20.11
N PHE A 13 -6.36 -30.57 -20.93
CA PHE A 13 -5.67 -29.31 -21.07
C PHE A 13 -5.47 -28.75 -19.66
N PRO A 14 -4.22 -28.50 -19.22
CA PRO A 14 -3.97 -28.01 -17.88
C PRO A 14 -4.79 -26.73 -17.68
N PHE A 15 -5.48 -26.67 -16.54
CA PHE A 15 -6.30 -25.53 -16.15
C PHE A 15 -5.46 -24.24 -16.28
N ASN A 16 -6.00 -23.22 -16.97
CA ASN A 16 -5.32 -21.96 -17.25
C ASN A 16 -4.03 -22.07 -18.11
N ALA A 17 -3.80 -23.23 -18.73
CA ALA A 17 -2.62 -23.58 -19.52
C ALA A 17 -1.26 -23.36 -18.82
N GLY A 18 -1.24 -23.31 -17.48
CA GLY A 18 -0.02 -23.00 -16.71
C GLY A 18 0.41 -21.53 -16.74
N LYS A 19 -0.41 -20.63 -17.29
CA LYS A 19 -0.07 -19.21 -17.46
C LYS A 19 0.06 -18.46 -16.15
N SER A 20 0.97 -17.50 -16.12
CA SER A 20 1.17 -16.59 -15.00
C SER A 20 -0.01 -15.65 -14.76
N GLN A 21 -0.01 -14.97 -13.61
CA GLN A 21 -1.11 -14.13 -13.16
C GLN A 21 -0.62 -12.73 -12.80
N THR A 22 -1.56 -11.81 -12.66
CA THR A 22 -1.21 -10.43 -12.30
C THR A 22 -2.20 -9.84 -11.33
N ASN A 23 -1.70 -8.99 -10.45
CA ASN A 23 -2.43 -8.12 -9.58
C ASN A 23 -2.39 -6.70 -10.16
N LEU A 24 -3.55 -6.06 -10.25
CA LEU A 24 -3.59 -4.67 -10.68
C LEU A 24 -3.20 -3.75 -9.51
N ASN A 25 -2.45 -2.69 -9.81
CA ASN A 25 -2.02 -1.70 -8.83
C ASN A 25 -3.20 -0.79 -8.42
N PHE A 26 -2.97 0.07 -7.43
CA PHE A 26 -3.88 1.17 -7.13
C PHE A 26 -4.09 2.03 -8.38
N LEU A 27 -5.34 2.47 -8.60
CA LEU A 27 -5.69 3.23 -9.79
C LEU A 27 -4.90 4.53 -9.89
N GLN A 28 -4.61 5.13 -8.73
CA GLN A 28 -3.80 6.33 -8.62
C GLN A 28 -2.32 5.97 -8.53
N GLY A 29 -1.50 6.58 -9.39
CA GLY A 29 -0.03 6.47 -9.32
C GLY A 29 0.52 5.10 -9.71
N GLY A 30 -0.33 4.07 -9.89
CA GLY A 30 0.08 2.75 -10.33
C GLY A 30 0.58 2.67 -11.77
N GLY A 31 0.49 3.75 -12.56
CA GLY A 31 1.01 3.78 -13.93
C GLY A 31 0.31 2.82 -14.90
N GLU A 32 -0.82 2.22 -14.52
CA GLU A 32 -1.58 1.31 -15.37
C GLU A 32 -2.56 2.03 -16.30
N PHE A 33 -2.99 3.23 -15.91
CA PHE A 33 -3.92 4.09 -16.66
C PHE A 33 -5.10 3.32 -17.28
N PRO A 34 -5.86 2.58 -16.45
CA PRO A 34 -6.72 1.51 -16.97
C PRO A 34 -7.95 2.03 -17.71
N PHE A 35 -8.44 3.22 -17.39
CA PHE A 35 -9.69 3.76 -17.93
C PHE A 35 -9.45 4.85 -18.97
N LEU A 36 -10.27 4.85 -20.01
CA LEU A 36 -10.32 5.95 -20.99
C LEU A 36 -10.76 7.26 -20.31
N ASN A 37 -11.71 7.18 -19.38
CA ASN A 37 -12.09 8.31 -18.54
C ASN A 37 -11.23 8.36 -17.27
N PHE A 38 -10.25 9.26 -17.24
CA PHE A 38 -9.35 9.47 -16.12
C PHE A 38 -10.02 10.11 -14.89
N MET A 39 -11.26 10.61 -15.00
CA MET A 39 -12.03 10.95 -13.80
C MET A 39 -12.29 9.70 -12.94
N LYS A 40 -12.32 8.49 -13.54
CA LYS A 40 -12.54 7.24 -12.80
C LYS A 40 -11.40 6.88 -11.85
N ILE A 41 -10.20 7.42 -12.07
CA ILE A 41 -9.05 7.24 -11.18
C ILE A 41 -8.81 8.44 -10.25
N ALA A 42 -9.66 9.45 -10.31
CA ALA A 42 -9.51 10.65 -9.50
C ALA A 42 -9.58 10.35 -8.00
N GLN A 43 -8.95 11.21 -7.21
CA GLN A 43 -9.10 11.20 -5.76
C GLN A 43 -10.48 11.72 -5.32
N SER A 44 -10.66 11.93 -4.02
CA SER A 44 -11.83 12.60 -3.46
C SER A 44 -11.90 14.07 -3.90
N TRP A 45 -13.12 14.62 -3.91
CA TRP A 45 -13.30 16.07 -4.00
C TRP A 45 -12.56 16.81 -2.87
N GLN A 46 -12.10 18.02 -3.19
CA GLN A 46 -11.52 19.00 -2.29
C GLN A 46 -12.18 20.34 -2.53
N TRP A 47 -12.27 21.20 -1.51
CA TRP A 47 -12.81 22.53 -1.68
C TRP A 47 -11.85 23.37 -2.52
N ASN A 48 -12.39 24.19 -3.43
CA ASN A 48 -11.58 24.99 -4.34
C ASN A 48 -10.70 25.99 -3.61
N ASP A 49 -11.25 26.60 -2.56
CA ASP A 49 -10.57 27.55 -1.66
C ASP A 49 -9.56 26.88 -0.71
N GLY A 50 -9.42 25.54 -0.75
CA GLY A 50 -8.54 24.79 0.14
C GLY A 50 -9.04 24.71 1.59
N SER A 51 -10.29 25.13 1.85
CA SER A 51 -10.89 25.06 3.17
C SER A 51 -10.92 23.63 3.69
N THR A 52 -10.62 23.47 4.98
CA THR A 52 -10.78 22.20 5.70
C THR A 52 -11.88 22.30 6.76
N THR A 53 -12.69 23.37 6.76
CA THR A 53 -13.66 23.67 7.82
C THR A 53 -15.07 23.17 7.53
N ARG A 54 -15.27 22.44 6.43
CA ARG A 54 -16.59 21.88 6.08
C ARG A 54 -16.46 20.44 5.55
N PRO A 55 -17.21 19.47 6.09
CA PRO A 55 -17.25 18.10 5.58
C PRO A 55 -17.92 17.99 4.20
N PHE A 56 -17.47 16.98 3.44
CA PHE A 56 -18.04 16.58 2.15
C PHE A 56 -19.27 15.70 2.35
N THR A 57 -20.39 16.30 2.74
CA THR A 57 -21.58 15.55 3.17
C THR A 57 -22.51 15.18 2.02
N PRO A 58 -23.20 14.02 2.07
CA PRO A 58 -24.04 13.55 0.96
C PRO A 58 -25.16 14.49 0.53
N ASP A 59 -25.63 15.41 1.38
CA ASP A 59 -26.63 16.42 1.03
C ASP A 59 -26.14 17.46 0.01
N LEU A 60 -24.82 17.60 -0.16
CA LEU A 60 -24.21 18.53 -1.12
C LEU A 60 -24.01 17.91 -2.51
N PHE A 61 -24.31 16.62 -2.65
CA PHE A 61 -24.02 15.84 -3.84
C PHE A 61 -25.22 14.99 -4.28
N ASP A 62 -25.18 14.52 -5.51
CA ASP A 62 -26.10 13.50 -5.99
C ASP A 62 -25.55 12.07 -5.75
N SER A 63 -26.28 11.06 -6.24
CA SER A 63 -25.91 9.65 -6.08
C SER A 63 -24.62 9.25 -6.81
N ASP A 64 -24.18 10.03 -7.80
CA ASP A 64 -22.90 9.84 -8.51
C ASP A 64 -21.77 10.70 -7.93
N PHE A 65 -22.08 11.41 -6.84
CA PHE A 65 -21.24 12.33 -6.10
C PHE A 65 -20.82 13.57 -6.88
N TYR A 66 -21.68 14.07 -7.78
CA TYR A 66 -21.54 15.41 -8.36
C TYR A 66 -22.25 16.46 -7.50
N PRO A 67 -21.68 17.68 -7.36
CA PRO A 67 -22.24 18.70 -6.49
C PRO A 67 -23.62 19.16 -6.97
N THR A 68 -24.59 19.16 -6.07
CA THR A 68 -25.94 19.71 -6.31
C THR A 68 -26.04 21.18 -5.91
N THR A 69 -25.08 21.66 -5.13
CA THR A 69 -24.92 23.06 -4.72
C THR A 69 -23.44 23.44 -4.71
N ILE A 70 -23.14 24.73 -4.90
CA ILE A 70 -21.76 25.24 -4.82
C ILE A 70 -21.58 25.98 -3.50
N VAL A 71 -20.58 25.55 -2.73
CA VAL A 71 -20.15 26.13 -1.46
C VAL A 71 -18.62 26.22 -1.45
N GLN A 72 -18.03 27.07 -0.62
CA GLN A 72 -16.55 27.20 -0.49
C GLN A 72 -15.83 27.45 -1.84
N GLY A 73 -16.43 28.25 -2.73
CA GLY A 73 -15.90 28.52 -4.07
C GLY A 73 -15.95 27.34 -5.05
N GLY A 74 -16.59 26.23 -4.66
CA GLY A 74 -16.76 25.02 -5.46
C GLY A 74 -15.85 23.87 -5.06
N VAL A 75 -15.82 22.83 -5.89
CA VAL A 75 -15.09 21.60 -5.64
C VAL A 75 -14.09 21.34 -6.76
N LYS A 76 -12.95 20.71 -6.44
CA LYS A 76 -11.98 20.17 -7.42
C LYS A 76 -11.53 18.78 -7.02
N VAL A 77 -11.23 17.98 -8.02
CA VAL A 77 -10.40 16.79 -7.84
C VAL A 77 -8.97 17.15 -8.21
N GLY A 78 -8.06 17.01 -7.24
CA GLY A 78 -6.63 17.09 -7.47
C GLY A 78 -6.03 15.72 -7.77
N GLY A 79 -4.81 15.70 -8.29
CA GLY A 79 -4.01 14.47 -8.33
C GLY A 79 -4.41 13.46 -9.40
N ILE A 80 -5.11 13.85 -10.47
CA ILE A 80 -5.38 12.94 -11.59
C ILE A 80 -4.08 12.75 -12.36
N THR A 81 -3.45 11.58 -12.22
CA THR A 81 -2.21 11.26 -12.95
C THR A 81 -2.54 10.77 -14.36
N ILE A 82 -1.99 11.44 -15.36
CA ILE A 82 -2.05 11.06 -16.78
C ILE A 82 -0.65 10.66 -17.28
N PRO A 83 -0.53 9.88 -18.37
CA PRO A 83 0.75 9.66 -19.01
C PRO A 83 1.37 10.98 -19.48
N SER A 84 2.70 11.05 -19.49
CA SER A 84 3.44 12.20 -20.03
C SER A 84 3.22 12.34 -21.54
N GLN A 85 3.50 13.53 -22.09
CA GLN A 85 3.42 13.76 -23.54
C GLN A 85 4.42 12.90 -24.33
N THR A 86 5.51 12.45 -23.70
CA THR A 86 6.45 11.49 -24.32
C THR A 86 5.86 10.08 -24.39
N GLU A 87 5.14 9.66 -23.35
CA GLU A 87 4.52 8.34 -23.27
C GLU A 87 3.24 8.24 -24.12
N TYR A 88 2.41 9.28 -24.07
CA TYR A 88 1.14 9.35 -24.79
C TYR A 88 0.86 10.77 -25.32
N ALA A 89 1.46 11.07 -26.46
CA ALA A 89 1.36 12.35 -27.13
C ALA A 89 -0.08 12.68 -27.54
N GLY A 90 -0.39 13.97 -27.57
CA GLY A 90 -1.64 14.50 -28.09
C GLY A 90 -2.34 15.45 -27.11
N ASN A 91 -3.35 16.14 -27.64
CA ASN A 91 -4.17 17.01 -26.81
C ASN A 91 -5.09 16.18 -25.91
N TRP A 92 -5.49 16.79 -24.81
CA TRP A 92 -6.39 16.22 -23.83
C TRP A 92 -7.72 16.96 -23.87
N VAL A 93 -8.77 16.26 -23.49
CA VAL A 93 -10.14 16.74 -23.54
C VAL A 93 -10.78 16.60 -22.17
N VAL A 94 -11.40 17.68 -21.69
CA VAL A 94 -12.40 17.61 -20.64
C VAL A 94 -13.78 17.79 -21.25
N SER A 95 -14.69 16.86 -20.99
CA SER A 95 -16.08 16.94 -21.41
C SER A 95 -17.02 16.73 -20.24
N TRP A 96 -18.23 17.30 -20.31
CA TRP A 96 -19.25 17.18 -19.27
C TRP A 96 -20.65 17.36 -19.85
N SER A 97 -21.66 16.98 -19.07
CA SER A 97 -23.06 17.27 -19.34
C SER A 97 -23.55 18.41 -18.43
N GLY A 98 -24.47 19.24 -18.94
CA GLY A 98 -25.10 20.34 -18.20
C GLY A 98 -24.35 21.68 -18.21
N ASN A 99 -24.97 22.67 -17.58
CA ASN A 99 -24.54 24.05 -17.50
C ASN A 99 -23.69 24.29 -16.23
N GLY A 100 -22.65 25.10 -16.34
CA GLY A 100 -21.80 25.46 -15.21
C GLY A 100 -20.46 26.05 -15.62
N THR A 101 -19.64 26.34 -14.62
CA THR A 101 -18.26 26.79 -14.78
C THR A 101 -17.32 25.74 -14.20
N LEU A 102 -16.36 25.29 -15.02
CA LEU A 102 -15.30 24.39 -14.59
C LEU A 102 -13.99 25.13 -14.41
N THR A 103 -13.10 24.57 -13.60
CA THR A 103 -11.68 24.95 -13.53
C THR A 103 -10.82 23.79 -14.00
N LEU A 104 -9.78 24.10 -14.78
CA LEU A 104 -8.72 23.15 -15.12
C LEU A 104 -7.41 23.66 -14.53
N GLY A 105 -6.68 22.79 -13.83
CA GLY A 105 -5.34 23.09 -13.32
C GLY A 105 -4.25 22.67 -14.31
N ALA A 106 -3.18 23.46 -14.42
CA ALA A 106 -1.94 23.16 -15.13
C ALA A 106 -2.10 22.59 -16.56
N GLY A 107 -2.53 23.45 -17.47
CA GLY A 107 -2.44 23.27 -18.91
C GLY A 107 -2.58 24.60 -19.64
N THR A 108 -2.03 24.72 -20.84
CA THR A 108 -2.26 25.88 -21.70
C THR A 108 -3.45 25.54 -22.60
N PRO A 109 -4.58 26.29 -22.53
CA PRO A 109 -5.67 26.11 -23.47
C PRO A 109 -5.14 26.23 -24.90
N VAL A 110 -5.52 25.29 -25.77
CA VAL A 110 -5.23 25.45 -27.20
C VAL A 110 -6.26 26.45 -27.73
N THR A 111 -5.80 27.61 -28.19
CA THR A 111 -6.57 28.85 -28.44
C THR A 111 -7.71 28.77 -29.47
N ASN A 112 -8.08 27.58 -29.97
CA ASN A 112 -9.01 27.43 -31.10
C ASN A 112 -10.23 26.51 -30.85
N ALA A 113 -10.57 26.14 -29.60
CA ALA A 113 -11.69 25.19 -29.39
C ALA A 113 -12.52 25.36 -28.10
N VAL A 114 -12.82 26.60 -27.68
CA VAL A 114 -14.01 26.81 -26.82
C VAL A 114 -15.20 26.99 -27.75
N THR A 115 -15.81 25.89 -28.20
CA THR A 115 -17.12 25.92 -28.87
C THR A 115 -18.21 26.10 -27.80
N ALA A 116 -18.13 27.16 -27.01
CA ALA A 116 -19.29 27.66 -26.30
C ALA A 116 -20.01 28.58 -27.28
N ALA A 117 -21.22 28.20 -27.70
CA ALA A 117 -22.10 29.13 -28.37
C ALA A 117 -22.43 30.25 -27.38
N ILE A 118 -21.65 31.34 -27.42
CA ILE A 118 -22.01 32.59 -26.77
C ILE A 118 -23.10 33.19 -27.65
N SER A 119 -24.36 32.90 -27.34
CA SER A 119 -25.49 33.63 -27.91
C SER A 119 -25.51 35.04 -27.29
N ALA A 120 -24.77 35.97 -27.90
CA ALA A 120 -24.84 37.38 -27.53
C ALA A 120 -25.98 38.05 -28.30
N GLY A 121 -27.10 38.29 -27.62
CA GLY A 121 -28.04 39.32 -28.01
C GLY A 121 -27.52 40.69 -27.54
N GLY A 122 -27.32 41.62 -28.47
CA GLY A 122 -27.35 43.06 -28.22
C GLY A 122 -26.04 43.78 -27.84
N THR A 123 -25.40 44.36 -28.86
CA THR A 123 -24.65 45.64 -28.87
C THR A 123 -23.45 45.89 -27.92
N SER A 124 -22.27 45.96 -28.56
CA SER A 124 -21.01 46.66 -28.17
C SER A 124 -20.11 46.00 -27.12
N TYR A 125 -19.00 45.40 -27.57
CA TYR A 125 -17.95 44.83 -26.71
C TYR A 125 -16.97 45.91 -26.24
N LYS A 126 -16.65 45.86 -24.94
CA LYS A 126 -15.69 46.74 -24.25
C LYS A 126 -14.58 45.86 -23.68
N LEU A 127 -13.35 46.01 -24.16
CA LEU A 127 -12.18 45.30 -23.62
C LEU A 127 -11.26 46.31 -22.91
N THR A 128 -11.04 46.10 -21.61
CA THR A 128 -10.11 46.89 -20.81
C THR A 128 -8.86 46.07 -20.53
N ILE A 129 -7.69 46.57 -20.92
CA ILE A 129 -6.40 45.97 -20.60
C ILE A 129 -5.60 46.98 -19.77
N GLY A 130 -5.37 46.69 -18.49
CA GLY A 130 -4.80 47.66 -17.55
C GLY A 130 -5.73 48.87 -17.34
N THR A 131 -5.19 50.09 -17.41
CA THR A 131 -5.96 51.35 -17.28
C THR A 131 -6.56 51.84 -18.60
N HIS A 132 -6.36 51.14 -19.71
CA HIS A 132 -6.78 51.59 -21.04
C HIS A 132 -8.02 50.83 -21.53
N THR A 133 -9.01 51.60 -21.99
CA THR A 133 -10.23 51.08 -22.63
C THR A 133 -10.13 51.28 -24.13
N PHE A 134 -10.30 50.21 -24.89
CA PHE A 134 -10.23 50.24 -26.35
C PHE A 134 -11.63 50.14 -26.96
N ILE A 135 -11.89 50.94 -27.99
CA ILE A 135 -13.19 51.03 -28.67
C ILE A 135 -12.97 50.83 -30.18
N VAL A 136 -13.88 50.11 -30.83
CA VAL A 136 -13.87 49.97 -32.31
C VAL A 136 -13.93 51.37 -32.95
N ASN A 137 -13.15 51.58 -34.00
CA ASN A 137 -12.89 52.85 -34.69
C ASN A 137 -12.07 53.88 -33.90
N GLN A 138 -11.42 53.48 -32.81
CA GLN A 138 -10.42 54.31 -32.15
C GLN A 138 -9.04 54.10 -32.83
N GLU A 139 -8.32 55.20 -33.02
CA GLU A 139 -6.92 55.15 -33.43
C GLU A 139 -6.02 55.07 -32.20
N VAL A 140 -5.11 54.10 -32.17
CA VAL A 140 -4.22 53.87 -31.03
C VAL A 140 -2.77 53.86 -31.50
N ALA A 141 -1.93 54.67 -30.87
CA ALA A 141 -0.49 54.64 -31.05
C ALA A 141 0.13 53.51 -30.21
N LEU A 142 0.85 52.60 -30.88
CA LEU A 142 1.53 51.48 -30.23
C LEU A 142 3.01 51.81 -30.07
N SER A 143 3.55 51.80 -28.84
CA SER A 143 4.89 52.35 -28.58
C SER A 143 5.95 51.37 -28.05
N THR A 144 5.64 50.11 -27.74
CA THR A 144 6.62 49.21 -27.06
C THR A 144 6.43 47.70 -27.32
N PHE A 145 6.50 47.23 -28.57
CA PHE A 145 6.63 45.79 -28.87
C PHE A 145 8.08 45.33 -29.06
N ALA A 146 8.39 44.12 -28.60
CA ALA A 146 9.65 43.42 -28.88
C ALA A 146 9.58 42.64 -30.21
N SER A 147 10.72 42.19 -30.70
CA SER A 147 10.84 41.38 -31.93
C SER A 147 9.93 40.14 -31.88
N PRO A 148 9.24 39.77 -32.98
CA PRO A 148 9.38 40.28 -34.36
C PRO A 148 8.52 41.51 -34.71
N TRP A 149 7.79 42.08 -33.74
CA TRP A 149 6.74 43.08 -34.00
C TRP A 149 7.21 44.54 -33.88
N THR A 150 8.52 44.78 -33.81
CA THR A 150 9.10 46.13 -33.66
C THR A 150 8.74 47.07 -34.81
N SER A 151 8.41 46.54 -35.99
CA SER A 151 7.94 47.31 -37.15
C SER A 151 6.57 47.98 -36.96
N LEU A 152 5.82 47.60 -35.93
CA LEU A 152 4.53 48.22 -35.57
C LEU A 152 4.71 49.40 -34.60
N ASN A 153 5.88 49.58 -34.00
CA ASN A 153 6.12 50.64 -33.02
C ASN A 153 6.18 52.02 -33.67
N GLY A 154 5.53 53.01 -33.06
CA GLY A 154 5.52 54.39 -33.51
C GLY A 154 4.46 54.72 -34.57
N ASN A 155 3.63 53.73 -34.93
CA ASN A 155 2.51 53.91 -35.86
C ASN A 155 1.16 53.92 -35.12
N SER A 156 0.21 54.68 -35.64
CA SER A 156 -1.19 54.67 -35.20
C SER A 156 -2.00 53.72 -36.06
N TYR A 157 -2.84 52.90 -35.43
CA TYR A 157 -3.70 51.95 -36.13
C TYR A 157 -5.15 52.10 -35.70
N LEU A 158 -6.07 52.05 -36.68
CA LEU A 158 -7.51 52.00 -36.43
C LEU A 158 -7.89 50.59 -35.95
N ILE A 159 -8.58 50.52 -34.81
CA ILE A 159 -9.16 49.27 -34.32
C ILE A 159 -10.41 48.95 -35.12
N THR A 160 -10.41 47.83 -35.85
CA THR A 160 -11.54 47.42 -36.71
C THR A 160 -12.44 46.39 -36.05
N ALA A 161 -11.94 45.64 -35.06
CA ALA A 161 -12.75 44.78 -34.21
C ALA A 161 -12.12 44.62 -32.82
N VAL A 162 -12.97 44.45 -31.81
CA VAL A 162 -12.59 44.08 -30.44
C VAL A 162 -13.41 42.85 -30.08
N ASP A 163 -12.74 41.77 -29.71
CA ASP A 163 -13.38 40.60 -29.10
C ASP A 163 -13.00 40.47 -27.63
N ALA A 164 -13.47 39.42 -26.95
CA ALA A 164 -13.25 39.24 -25.52
C ALA A 164 -11.77 39.04 -25.12
N THR A 165 -10.88 38.78 -26.08
CA THR A 165 -9.49 38.34 -25.86
C THR A 165 -8.46 38.93 -26.83
N SER A 166 -8.90 39.61 -27.89
CA SER A 166 -8.05 40.15 -28.96
C SER A 166 -8.56 41.48 -29.49
N ILE A 167 -7.65 42.24 -30.08
CA ILE A 167 -7.95 43.45 -30.85
C ILE A 167 -7.47 43.20 -32.29
N THR A 168 -8.35 43.47 -33.26
CA THR A 168 -7.99 43.47 -34.69
C THR A 168 -7.79 44.91 -35.15
N ILE A 169 -6.66 45.17 -35.79
CA ILE A 169 -6.34 46.47 -36.38
C ILE A 169 -6.54 46.45 -37.90
N ALA A 170 -6.68 47.63 -38.52
CA ALA A 170 -7.00 47.79 -39.94
C ALA A 170 -6.04 47.12 -40.94
N THR A 171 -4.86 46.67 -40.50
CA THR A 171 -3.95 45.85 -41.30
C THR A 171 -4.37 44.38 -41.40
N GLY A 172 -5.47 43.96 -40.75
CA GLY A 172 -5.95 42.58 -40.69
C GLY A 172 -5.22 41.71 -39.67
N LEU A 173 -4.26 42.27 -38.93
CA LEU A 173 -3.54 41.61 -37.84
C LEU A 173 -4.41 41.58 -36.57
N SER A 174 -4.61 40.39 -35.99
CA SER A 174 -5.19 40.19 -34.66
C SER A 174 -4.08 40.04 -33.62
N LEU A 175 -4.08 40.91 -32.61
CA LEU A 175 -3.18 40.87 -31.47
C LEU A 175 -3.91 40.21 -30.30
N GLY A 176 -3.57 38.95 -30.00
CA GLY A 176 -4.01 38.28 -28.78
C GLY A 176 -3.24 38.83 -27.57
N ALA A 177 -3.92 38.96 -26.43
CA ALA A 177 -3.28 39.38 -25.18
C ALA A 177 -2.23 38.33 -24.73
N TYR A 178 -0.98 38.53 -25.12
CA TYR A 178 0.15 37.75 -24.62
C TYR A 178 0.60 38.33 -23.28
N VAL A 179 0.05 37.80 -22.17
CA VAL A 179 0.61 38.06 -20.83
C VAL A 179 1.86 37.18 -20.67
N SER A 180 3.00 37.62 -21.19
CA SER A 180 4.30 37.00 -20.90
C SER A 180 5.05 37.86 -19.88
N GLY A 181 5.22 37.34 -18.66
CA GLY A 181 6.08 37.97 -17.67
C GLY A 181 5.94 37.34 -16.29
N GLY A 182 6.61 36.21 -16.07
CA GLY A 182 6.76 35.64 -14.72
C GLY A 182 7.05 34.15 -14.75
N THR A 183 8.34 33.80 -14.75
CA THR A 183 8.85 32.50 -14.30
C THR A 183 8.58 32.34 -12.80
N ALA A 184 7.33 32.07 -12.47
CA ALA A 184 6.92 31.37 -11.27
C ALA A 184 6.07 30.20 -11.75
N ALA A 185 6.16 29.04 -11.07
CA ALA A 185 5.38 27.84 -11.38
C ALA A 185 3.87 28.14 -11.31
N ASN A 186 3.31 28.67 -12.41
CA ASN A 186 1.95 29.17 -12.46
C ASN A 186 1.03 28.03 -12.89
N THR A 187 0.21 27.59 -11.93
CA THR A 187 -1.00 26.84 -12.23
C THR A 187 -1.94 27.80 -12.98
N LEU A 188 -1.89 27.80 -14.31
CA LEU A 188 -2.87 28.51 -15.12
C LEU A 188 -4.24 27.86 -14.85
N THR A 189 -5.12 28.57 -14.14
CA THR A 189 -6.49 28.12 -13.91
C THR A 189 -7.37 28.81 -14.94
N THR A 190 -7.86 28.07 -15.93
CA THR A 190 -8.82 28.62 -16.89
C THR A 190 -10.22 28.23 -16.48
N SER A 191 -11.10 29.24 -16.33
CA SER A 191 -12.53 29.00 -16.16
C SER A 191 -13.16 28.64 -17.51
N LEU A 192 -13.91 27.55 -17.56
CA LEU A 192 -14.62 27.10 -18.74
C LEU A 192 -16.12 27.19 -18.47
N ALA A 193 -16.82 28.07 -19.19
CA ALA A 193 -18.28 28.16 -19.10
C ALA A 193 -18.92 27.32 -20.20
N GLY A 194 -19.87 26.45 -19.82
CA GLY A 194 -20.72 25.73 -20.77
C GLY A 194 -22.12 26.34 -20.83
N SER A 195 -22.59 26.65 -22.05
CA SER A 195 -24.00 26.94 -22.36
C SER A 195 -24.56 25.78 -23.22
N GLY A 196 -25.42 24.93 -22.65
CA GLY A 196 -26.07 23.81 -23.36
C GLY A 196 -26.08 22.48 -22.60
N SER A 197 -26.50 21.41 -23.27
CA SER A 197 -26.59 20.06 -22.67
C SER A 197 -25.24 19.37 -22.49
N THR A 198 -24.20 19.80 -23.21
CA THR A 198 -22.86 19.19 -23.20
C THR A 198 -21.77 20.24 -23.40
N GLY A 199 -20.73 20.22 -22.57
CA GLY A 199 -19.53 21.03 -22.73
C GLY A 199 -18.30 20.19 -23.06
N ARG A 200 -17.34 20.80 -23.76
CA ARG A 200 -16.09 20.17 -24.22
C ARG A 200 -14.98 21.20 -24.33
N CYS A 201 -13.81 20.90 -23.80
CA CYS A 201 -12.61 21.73 -23.90
C CYS A 201 -11.39 20.88 -24.26
N VAL A 202 -10.60 21.35 -25.22
CA VAL A 202 -9.34 20.72 -25.64
C VAL A 202 -8.16 21.55 -25.14
N PHE A 203 -7.16 20.90 -24.54
CA PHE A 203 -5.99 21.56 -23.98
C PHE A 203 -4.72 20.70 -24.16
N ALA A 204 -3.56 21.33 -24.05
CA ALA A 204 -2.27 20.64 -24.00
C ALA A 204 -1.76 20.63 -22.55
N PRO A 205 -1.64 19.46 -21.88
CA PRO A 205 -1.15 19.41 -20.52
C PRO A 205 0.34 19.71 -20.48
N THR A 206 0.76 20.49 -19.48
CA THR A 206 2.18 20.78 -19.23
C THR A 206 2.78 19.88 -18.15
N ASN A 207 1.94 19.17 -17.40
CA ASN A 207 2.31 18.29 -16.29
C ASN A 207 1.56 16.94 -16.37
N VAL A 208 2.11 15.91 -15.75
CA VAL A 208 1.47 14.58 -15.63
C VAL A 208 0.36 14.54 -14.57
N THR A 209 0.24 15.58 -13.76
CA THR A 209 -0.83 15.69 -12.75
C THR A 209 -1.79 16.79 -13.15
N GLN A 210 -3.07 16.42 -13.25
CA GLN A 210 -4.15 17.29 -13.68
C GLN A 210 -5.15 17.53 -12.55
N SER A 211 -5.89 18.62 -12.63
CA SER A 211 -6.99 18.94 -11.71
C SER A 211 -8.20 19.44 -12.49
N VAL A 212 -9.38 18.98 -12.10
CA VAL A 212 -10.65 19.43 -12.69
C VAL A 212 -11.60 19.81 -11.56
N GLY A 213 -12.19 21.01 -11.64
CA GLY A 213 -13.13 21.50 -10.65
C GLY A 213 -14.39 22.08 -11.24
N ILE A 214 -15.38 22.27 -10.38
CA ILE A 214 -16.68 22.88 -10.65
C ILE A 214 -16.80 24.07 -9.70
N THR A 215 -16.87 25.29 -10.24
CA THR A 215 -17.00 26.55 -9.48
C THR A 215 -18.38 27.17 -9.60
N ALA A 216 -19.18 26.76 -10.57
CA ALA A 216 -20.58 27.14 -10.70
C ALA A 216 -21.38 25.99 -11.33
N ILE A 217 -22.64 25.85 -10.93
CA ILE A 217 -23.61 24.94 -11.54
C ILE A 217 -24.78 25.75 -12.10
N GLY A 218 -25.28 25.35 -13.27
CA GLY A 218 -26.51 25.86 -13.85
C GLY A 218 -27.63 24.82 -13.80
N SER A 219 -28.66 25.03 -14.61
CA SER A 219 -29.76 24.08 -14.80
C SER A 219 -29.83 23.67 -16.27
N PRO A 220 -29.68 22.38 -16.63
CA PRO A 220 -29.30 21.25 -15.77
C PRO A 220 -27.88 21.39 -15.21
N ARG A 221 -27.59 20.78 -14.05
CA ARG A 221 -26.28 20.87 -13.37
C ARG A 221 -25.19 20.07 -14.09
N VAL A 222 -23.93 20.38 -13.78
CA VAL A 222 -22.76 19.64 -14.28
C VAL A 222 -22.78 18.18 -13.79
N THR A 223 -22.69 17.24 -14.72
CA THR A 223 -22.59 15.79 -14.47
C THR A 223 -21.70 15.13 -15.54
N ASN A 224 -21.44 13.82 -15.40
CA ASN A 224 -20.75 13.02 -16.43
C ASN A 224 -19.43 13.65 -16.91
N LEU A 225 -18.66 14.18 -15.95
CA LEU A 225 -17.36 14.77 -16.21
C LEU A 225 -16.39 13.67 -16.66
N LYS A 226 -15.66 13.94 -17.74
CA LYS A 226 -14.65 13.03 -18.30
C LYS A 226 -13.38 13.79 -18.63
N LEU A 227 -12.24 13.17 -18.34
CA LEU A 227 -10.90 13.61 -18.78
C LEU A 227 -10.28 12.47 -19.59
N TYR A 228 -9.83 12.75 -20.81
CA TYR A 228 -9.29 11.72 -21.71
C TYR A 228 -8.34 12.33 -22.75
N ASN A 229 -7.49 11.49 -23.34
CA ASN A 229 -6.68 11.90 -24.50
C ASN A 229 -7.57 11.95 -25.75
N ILE A 230 -7.38 12.95 -26.62
CA ILE A 230 -8.22 13.13 -27.82
C ILE A 230 -8.21 11.90 -28.75
N ASN A 231 -7.13 11.12 -28.75
CA ASN A 231 -7.01 9.90 -29.54
C ASN A 231 -7.98 8.79 -29.08
N ASP A 232 -8.44 8.85 -27.83
CA ASP A 232 -9.35 7.88 -27.21
C ASP A 232 -10.84 8.29 -27.33
N GLU A 233 -11.12 9.50 -27.82
CA GLU A 233 -12.46 10.09 -27.81
C GLU A 233 -13.49 9.25 -28.56
N ALA A 234 -13.14 8.75 -29.75
CA ALA A 234 -14.03 7.90 -30.53
C ALA A 234 -14.38 6.60 -29.81
N THR A 235 -13.38 5.94 -29.19
CA THR A 235 -13.58 4.70 -28.42
C THR A 235 -14.44 4.95 -27.19
N LEU A 236 -14.19 6.05 -26.47
CA LEU A 236 -14.97 6.46 -25.31
C LEU A 236 -16.43 6.76 -25.69
N ASN A 237 -16.67 7.44 -26.81
CA ASN A 237 -18.01 7.76 -27.31
C ASN A 237 -18.77 6.51 -27.79
N ALA A 238 -18.05 5.47 -28.25
CA ALA A 238 -18.61 4.16 -28.57
C ALA A 238 -18.94 3.31 -27.32
N GLY A 239 -18.75 3.84 -26.11
CA GLY A 239 -19.00 3.12 -24.86
C GLY A 239 -17.81 2.29 -24.37
N GLY A 240 -16.63 2.48 -24.95
CA GLY A 240 -15.40 1.89 -24.44
C GLY A 240 -15.10 2.35 -23.01
N VAL A 241 -14.52 1.45 -22.21
CA VAL A 241 -14.17 1.71 -20.81
C VAL A 241 -12.67 1.75 -20.60
N PHE A 242 -11.95 0.75 -21.12
CA PHE A 242 -10.53 0.56 -20.84
C PHE A 242 -9.60 1.15 -21.90
N GLY A 243 -8.48 1.71 -21.44
CA GLY A 243 -7.43 2.27 -22.28
C GLY A 243 -6.82 1.24 -23.24
N ALA A 244 -6.53 1.65 -24.48
CA ALA A 244 -6.00 0.75 -25.51
C ALA A 244 -4.63 0.15 -25.12
N LYS A 245 -3.71 0.97 -24.63
CA LYS A 245 -2.37 0.52 -24.20
C LYS A 245 -2.43 -0.44 -23.03
N PHE A 246 -3.28 -0.15 -22.04
CA PHE A 246 -3.51 -1.03 -20.88
C PHE A 246 -3.98 -2.41 -21.32
N LYS A 247 -5.02 -2.48 -22.16
CA LYS A 247 -5.50 -3.75 -22.72
C LYS A 247 -4.44 -4.46 -23.55
N GLN A 248 -3.70 -3.73 -24.37
CA GLN A 248 -2.61 -4.30 -25.18
C GLN A 248 -1.57 -5.00 -24.31
N ARG A 249 -1.13 -4.40 -23.20
CA ARG A 249 -0.15 -5.03 -22.29
C ARG A 249 -0.69 -6.31 -21.66
N LEU A 250 -1.94 -6.30 -21.19
CA LEU A 250 -2.61 -7.50 -20.66
C LEU A 250 -2.71 -8.62 -21.71
N GLN A 251 -3.07 -8.27 -22.94
CA GLN A 251 -3.17 -9.22 -24.06
C GLN A 251 -1.81 -9.73 -24.52
N GLN A 252 -0.77 -8.89 -24.50
CA GLN A 252 0.61 -9.28 -24.81
C GLN A 252 1.12 -10.33 -23.81
N ALA A 253 0.90 -10.10 -22.51
CA ALA A 253 1.31 -11.03 -21.47
C ALA A 253 0.42 -12.27 -21.38
N LYS A 254 -0.80 -12.26 -21.95
CA LYS A 254 -1.77 -13.37 -21.90
C LYS A 254 -1.96 -13.93 -20.48
N PHE A 255 -2.04 -13.07 -19.47
CA PHE A 255 -2.22 -13.52 -18.08
C PHE A 255 -3.44 -14.42 -17.95
N GLY A 256 -3.29 -15.52 -17.23
CA GLY A 256 -4.37 -16.47 -17.06
C GLY A 256 -5.38 -16.05 -15.97
N ALA A 257 -4.95 -15.23 -15.02
CA ALA A 257 -5.86 -14.60 -14.05
C ALA A 257 -5.45 -13.17 -13.74
N ILE A 258 -6.45 -12.38 -13.37
CA ILE A 258 -6.27 -11.02 -12.87
C ILE A 258 -6.83 -10.96 -11.46
N ARG A 259 -5.94 -10.68 -10.49
CA ARG A 259 -6.24 -10.44 -9.10
C ARG A 259 -6.55 -8.96 -8.91
N PHE A 260 -7.71 -8.69 -8.32
CA PHE A 260 -8.23 -7.33 -8.17
C PHE A 260 -8.00 -6.75 -6.77
N LEU A 261 -6.92 -7.13 -6.07
CA LEU A 261 -6.67 -6.72 -4.67
C LEU A 261 -6.83 -5.21 -4.49
N ASN A 262 -6.03 -4.42 -5.22
CA ASN A 262 -6.02 -2.97 -5.05
C ASN A 262 -7.27 -2.33 -5.65
N TRP A 263 -7.81 -2.88 -6.74
CA TRP A 263 -9.05 -2.40 -7.32
C TRP A 263 -10.26 -2.63 -6.41
N GLN A 264 -10.27 -3.67 -5.56
CA GLN A 264 -11.30 -3.91 -4.55
C GLN A 264 -11.00 -3.21 -3.22
N ASN A 265 -9.88 -2.48 -3.12
CA ASN A 265 -9.33 -2.00 -1.84
C ASN A 265 -9.21 -3.14 -0.81
N GLY A 266 -8.79 -4.35 -1.20
CA GLY A 266 -8.85 -5.55 -0.35
C GLY A 266 -8.00 -5.55 0.94
N ASN A 267 -7.27 -4.47 1.22
CA ASN A 267 -6.59 -4.19 2.50
C ASN A 267 -7.33 -3.21 3.42
N ALA A 268 -8.26 -2.43 2.87
CA ALA A 268 -9.01 -1.39 3.57
C ALA A 268 -10.52 -1.46 3.30
N GLY A 269 -10.97 -2.50 2.58
CA GLY A 269 -12.34 -2.67 2.14
C GLY A 269 -13.27 -2.80 3.33
N CYS A 270 -14.25 -1.92 3.42
CA CYS A 270 -15.20 -1.87 4.53
C CYS A 270 -16.63 -2.22 4.10
N ALA A 271 -16.77 -2.88 2.95
CA ALA A 271 -18.02 -3.47 2.51
C ALA A 271 -18.48 -4.57 3.49
N THR A 272 -19.77 -4.51 3.87
CA THR A 272 -20.40 -5.47 4.78
C THR A 272 -21.35 -6.41 4.03
N THR A 273 -22.10 -5.91 3.06
CA THR A 273 -23.06 -6.65 2.22
C THR A 273 -22.81 -6.40 0.74
N TRP A 274 -23.47 -7.15 -0.16
CA TRP A 274 -23.37 -6.93 -1.60
C TRP A 274 -23.69 -5.48 -1.99
N ASP A 275 -24.78 -4.92 -1.46
CA ASP A 275 -25.22 -3.55 -1.75
C ASP A 275 -24.17 -2.50 -1.33
N THR A 276 -23.53 -2.70 -0.18
CA THR A 276 -22.44 -1.80 0.25
C THR A 276 -21.15 -1.99 -0.57
N GLY A 277 -20.96 -3.15 -1.17
CA GLY A 277 -19.74 -3.52 -1.88
C GLY A 277 -19.79 -3.34 -3.40
N ASN A 278 -20.96 -3.14 -4.00
CA ASN A 278 -21.12 -2.97 -5.44
C ASN A 278 -21.30 -1.49 -5.80
N ARG A 279 -20.20 -0.80 -6.09
CA ARG A 279 -20.21 0.61 -6.51
C ARG A 279 -20.93 0.78 -7.87
N PRO A 280 -21.72 1.85 -8.08
CA PRO A 280 -22.34 2.13 -9.37
C PRO A 280 -21.33 2.46 -10.48
N LEU A 281 -21.61 2.03 -11.71
CA LEU A 281 -20.80 2.36 -12.90
C LEU A 281 -20.80 3.87 -13.23
N THR A 282 -21.84 4.59 -12.82
CA THR A 282 -22.02 6.02 -13.08
C THR A 282 -21.23 6.89 -12.09
N TYR A 283 -20.87 6.34 -10.93
CA TYR A 283 -20.15 7.06 -9.88
C TYR A 283 -18.85 7.67 -10.41
N TYR A 284 -18.56 8.93 -10.09
CA TYR A 284 -17.53 9.70 -10.81
C TYR A 284 -16.10 9.10 -10.71
N GLN A 285 -15.77 8.38 -9.64
CA GLN A 285 -14.44 7.76 -9.40
C GLN A 285 -14.48 6.42 -8.64
N TYR A 286 -13.44 5.62 -8.75
CA TYR A 286 -13.36 4.28 -8.13
C TYR A 286 -12.24 4.09 -7.11
N GLN A 287 -11.33 5.06 -6.95
CA GLN A 287 -10.17 4.96 -6.07
C GLN A 287 -10.49 5.26 -4.58
N SER A 288 -11.13 6.39 -4.30
CA SER A 288 -11.48 6.83 -2.94
C SER A 288 -12.84 6.29 -2.49
N GLY A 289 -13.17 6.44 -1.21
CA GLY A 289 -14.41 5.86 -0.67
C GLY A 289 -15.68 6.53 -1.21
N GLN A 290 -16.77 5.78 -1.17
CA GLN A 290 -18.10 6.19 -1.59
C GLN A 290 -18.83 6.87 -0.44
N THR A 291 -19.53 7.96 -0.73
CA THR A 291 -20.55 8.52 0.16
C THR A 291 -21.92 8.06 -0.29
N ARG A 292 -22.77 7.69 0.66
CA ARG A 292 -24.13 7.24 0.40
C ARG A 292 -25.13 8.01 1.25
N SER A 293 -26.07 8.70 0.61
CA SER A 293 -27.07 9.51 1.32
C SER A 293 -27.98 8.66 2.21
N ASP A 294 -28.22 7.40 1.83
CA ASP A 294 -29.00 6.45 2.61
C ASP A 294 -28.31 5.94 3.88
N PHE A 295 -27.00 6.19 4.05
CA PHE A 295 -26.27 5.93 5.29
C PHE A 295 -26.06 7.20 6.14
N TYR A 296 -26.40 8.38 5.62
CA TYR A 296 -26.06 9.64 6.25
C TYR A 296 -26.96 9.97 7.44
N CYS A 297 -26.34 10.13 8.61
CA CYS A 297 -27.02 10.45 9.86
C CYS A 297 -27.04 11.96 10.17
N GLY A 298 -26.18 12.74 9.51
CA GLY A 298 -25.96 14.15 9.82
C GLY A 298 -24.79 14.39 10.78
N THR A 299 -24.81 15.56 11.42
CA THR A 299 -23.79 16.00 12.39
C THR A 299 -24.14 15.53 13.79
N THR A 300 -23.19 14.92 14.48
CA THR A 300 -23.34 14.49 15.87
C THR A 300 -23.40 15.69 16.81
N THR A 301 -24.20 15.60 17.86
CA THR A 301 -24.01 16.37 19.10
C THR A 301 -23.20 15.54 20.10
N ASN A 302 -22.65 16.16 21.14
CA ASN A 302 -21.93 15.42 22.19
C ASN A 302 -22.05 16.05 23.57
N SER A 303 -21.87 15.20 24.59
CA SER A 303 -21.63 15.57 25.98
C SER A 303 -20.34 14.89 26.44
N GLY A 304 -19.25 15.65 26.52
CA GLY A 304 -17.91 15.08 26.70
C GLY A 304 -17.54 14.16 25.54
N ALA A 305 -17.23 12.89 25.84
CA ALA A 305 -16.90 11.86 24.85
C ALA A 305 -18.12 11.05 24.33
N ASP A 306 -19.34 11.36 24.78
CA ASP A 306 -20.55 10.64 24.35
C ASP A 306 -21.25 11.42 23.24
N TYR A 307 -21.31 10.82 22.06
CA TYR A 307 -21.88 11.41 20.84
C TYR A 307 -23.29 10.87 20.57
N SER A 308 -24.12 11.68 19.93
CA SER A 308 -25.46 11.30 19.52
C SER A 308 -25.82 11.91 18.17
N VAL A 309 -26.57 11.18 17.35
CA VAL A 309 -27.03 11.63 16.03
C VAL A 309 -28.36 10.96 15.67
N ALA A 310 -29.11 11.53 14.73
CA ALA A 310 -30.33 10.90 14.22
C ALA A 310 -30.02 9.62 13.43
N ALA A 311 -31.00 8.71 13.34
CA ALA A 311 -30.91 7.53 12.49
C ALA A 311 -31.11 7.88 11.00
N PRO A 312 -30.42 7.19 10.07
CA PRO A 312 -30.65 7.37 8.64
C PRO A 312 -32.00 6.77 8.22
N THR A 313 -32.46 7.09 7.01
CA THR A 313 -33.81 6.70 6.52
C THR A 313 -34.04 5.19 6.48
N ASN A 314 -33.00 4.39 6.20
CA ASN A 314 -33.08 2.92 6.10
C ASN A 314 -32.56 2.21 7.35
N TRP A 315 -32.64 2.86 8.51
CA TRP A 315 -32.09 2.33 9.75
C TRP A 315 -32.85 1.12 10.29
N THR A 316 -32.10 0.08 10.66
CA THR A 316 -32.63 -1.12 11.32
C THR A 316 -31.90 -1.38 12.63
N THR A 317 -32.65 -1.74 13.67
CA THR A 317 -32.15 -2.10 15.00
C THR A 317 -32.26 -3.61 15.24
N SER A 318 -31.49 -4.14 16.18
CA SER A 318 -31.60 -5.52 16.66
C SER A 318 -32.31 -5.60 18.02
N GLY A 319 -32.79 -6.80 18.39
CA GLY A 319 -33.06 -7.18 19.78
C GLY A 319 -33.98 -6.26 20.59
N GLY A 320 -35.14 -5.88 20.04
CA GLY A 320 -36.10 -5.02 20.75
C GLY A 320 -35.83 -3.51 20.66
N GLY A 321 -34.89 -3.09 19.80
CA GLY A 321 -34.68 -1.70 19.43
C GLY A 321 -33.54 -0.98 20.15
N THR A 322 -32.86 -1.65 21.09
CA THR A 322 -31.88 -1.03 21.98
C THR A 322 -30.47 -0.98 21.40
N LEU A 323 -30.14 -1.80 20.39
CA LEU A 323 -28.84 -1.81 19.73
C LEU A 323 -28.98 -1.75 18.20
N PRO A 324 -27.95 -1.26 17.48
CA PRO A 324 -27.88 -1.40 16.03
C PRO A 324 -27.95 -2.86 15.59
N ALA A 325 -28.44 -3.12 14.38
CA ALA A 325 -28.27 -4.44 13.76
C ALA A 325 -26.78 -4.69 13.45
N ASP A 326 -26.33 -5.95 13.57
CA ASP A 326 -24.96 -6.31 13.21
C ASP A 326 -24.66 -5.90 11.76
N LYS A 327 -23.49 -5.31 11.54
CA LYS A 327 -23.04 -4.76 10.26
C LYS A 327 -23.85 -3.58 9.71
N SER A 328 -24.64 -2.93 10.56
CA SER A 328 -25.15 -1.59 10.27
C SER A 328 -24.01 -0.65 9.89
N THR A 329 -24.15 0.02 8.75
CA THR A 329 -23.17 0.97 8.21
C THR A 329 -23.79 2.36 8.20
N VAL A 330 -23.06 3.36 8.70
CA VAL A 330 -23.52 4.76 8.77
C VAL A 330 -22.44 5.73 8.36
N HIS A 331 -22.85 6.91 7.87
CA HIS A 331 -21.98 8.07 7.75
C HIS A 331 -22.38 9.14 8.78
N VAL A 332 -21.42 9.61 9.57
CA VAL A 332 -21.63 10.67 10.55
C VAL A 332 -20.60 11.78 10.36
N VAL A 333 -21.01 13.01 10.65
CA VAL A 333 -20.11 14.15 10.80
C VAL A 333 -19.86 14.38 12.28
N TRP A 334 -18.62 14.28 12.74
CA TRP A 334 -18.28 14.62 14.12
C TRP A 334 -18.44 16.13 14.32
N GLY A 335 -19.45 16.53 15.09
CA GLY A 335 -19.75 17.93 15.40
C GLY A 335 -18.77 18.58 16.38
N ALA A 336 -18.06 17.77 17.16
CA ALA A 336 -17.07 18.24 18.12
C ALA A 336 -15.87 17.28 18.23
N THR A 337 -14.72 17.85 18.54
CA THR A 337 -13.50 17.09 18.83
C THR A 337 -13.67 16.35 20.15
N SER A 338 -13.28 15.07 20.17
CA SER A 338 -13.34 14.27 21.40
C SER A 338 -12.33 14.78 22.43
N PRO A 339 -12.52 14.49 23.73
CA PRO A 339 -11.43 14.40 24.71
C PRO A 339 -10.33 13.44 24.25
N THR A 340 -9.05 13.83 24.36
CA THR A 340 -7.91 13.09 23.78
C THR A 340 -7.35 12.02 24.73
N THR A 341 -6.03 11.91 24.81
CA THR A 341 -5.26 11.01 25.66
C THR A 341 -4.25 11.87 26.41
N SER A 342 -3.99 11.58 27.68
CA SER A 342 -2.96 12.28 28.46
C SER A 342 -2.27 11.33 29.42
N ALA A 343 -0.99 11.59 29.73
CA ALA A 343 -0.40 11.06 30.94
C ALA A 343 -1.19 11.61 32.14
N VAL A 344 -1.47 10.74 33.11
CA VAL A 344 -2.25 11.07 34.31
C VAL A 344 -1.52 10.64 35.57
N THR A 345 -1.76 11.39 36.63
CA THR A 345 -1.38 11.07 38.01
C THR A 345 -2.62 11.03 38.89
N ASN A 346 -2.48 10.79 40.19
CA ASN A 346 -3.58 10.92 41.13
C ASN A 346 -3.29 11.88 42.30
N THR A 347 -4.35 12.45 42.87
CA THR A 347 -4.32 13.13 44.17
C THR A 347 -5.47 12.57 45.01
N GLY A 348 -5.13 11.69 45.95
CA GLY A 348 -6.14 10.80 46.54
C GLY A 348 -6.77 9.91 45.45
N ASN A 349 -8.10 9.80 45.45
CA ASN A 349 -8.85 9.04 44.43
C ASN A 349 -9.04 9.79 43.11
N ASN A 350 -8.66 11.07 43.03
CA ASN A 350 -8.87 11.87 41.82
C ASN A 350 -7.79 11.57 40.79
N VAL A 351 -8.20 11.25 39.57
CA VAL A 351 -7.36 11.19 38.38
C VAL A 351 -7.08 12.63 37.92
N ASN A 352 -5.81 13.01 37.84
CA ASN A 352 -5.36 14.31 37.39
C ASN A 352 -5.14 14.30 35.87
N TRP A 353 -6.04 14.96 35.14
CA TRP A 353 -5.94 15.17 33.70
C TRP A 353 -6.38 16.60 33.38
N THR A 354 -5.41 17.47 33.07
CA THR A 354 -5.65 18.88 32.74
C THR A 354 -6.54 19.04 31.52
N ALA A 355 -7.59 19.87 31.65
CA ALA A 355 -8.54 20.20 30.60
C ALA A 355 -9.14 18.96 29.92
N HIS A 356 -9.56 17.97 30.71
CA HIS A 356 -9.97 16.66 30.18
C HIS A 356 -11.24 16.73 29.32
N GLY A 357 -12.16 17.68 29.55
CA GLY A 357 -13.41 17.80 28.78
C GLY A 357 -14.44 16.66 28.97
N LEU A 358 -14.05 15.57 29.64
CA LEU A 358 -14.94 14.47 30.04
C LEU A 358 -16.08 14.89 30.98
N GLN A 359 -17.17 14.12 30.94
CA GLN A 359 -18.38 14.22 31.76
C GLN A 359 -18.60 12.93 32.55
N ALA A 360 -19.43 12.99 33.60
CA ALA A 360 -19.87 11.80 34.33
C ALA A 360 -20.55 10.80 33.37
N GLY A 361 -20.23 9.53 33.51
CA GLY A 361 -20.68 8.44 32.64
C GLY A 361 -19.78 8.18 31.41
N ASN A 362 -18.90 9.12 31.02
CA ASN A 362 -17.98 8.87 29.91
C ASN A 362 -17.05 7.69 30.22
N GLN A 363 -16.76 6.89 29.20
CA GLN A 363 -15.86 5.74 29.31
C GLN A 363 -14.40 6.17 29.20
N VAL A 364 -13.53 5.54 29.99
CA VAL A 364 -12.08 5.73 29.93
C VAL A 364 -11.33 4.40 30.11
N ILE A 365 -10.11 4.34 29.57
CA ILE A 365 -9.14 3.26 29.83
C ILE A 365 -7.81 3.85 30.27
N PHE A 366 -7.01 3.04 30.95
CA PHE A 366 -5.65 3.39 31.35
C PHE A 366 -4.66 2.48 30.62
N THR A 367 -3.65 3.03 29.95
CA THR A 367 -2.64 2.33 29.13
C THR A 367 -1.22 2.79 29.48
N ASP A 368 -0.20 2.16 28.90
CA ASP A 368 1.18 2.69 28.83
C ASP A 368 1.77 3.15 30.19
N SER A 369 1.90 2.22 31.14
CA SER A 369 2.44 2.51 32.47
C SER A 369 3.96 2.64 32.48
N THR A 370 4.47 3.62 33.23
CA THR A 370 5.90 3.77 33.54
C THR A 370 6.20 3.56 35.03
N GLY A 371 5.23 3.14 35.83
CA GLY A 371 5.38 2.99 37.29
C GLY A 371 4.33 2.10 37.96
N THR A 372 4.31 2.14 39.30
CA THR A 372 3.34 1.38 40.11
C THR A 372 1.95 2.01 40.01
N ASN A 373 0.94 1.21 39.70
CA ASN A 373 -0.45 1.63 39.68
C ASN A 373 -1.24 0.74 40.63
N THR A 374 -1.96 1.34 41.58
CA THR A 374 -2.71 0.63 42.63
C THR A 374 -4.15 1.09 42.62
N GLY A 375 -5.08 0.15 42.49
CA GLY A 375 -6.52 0.40 42.33
C GLY A 375 -6.99 0.47 40.87
N ILE A 376 -6.08 0.77 39.95
CA ILE A 376 -6.33 0.77 38.51
C ILE A 376 -5.52 -0.33 37.83
N THR A 377 -6.18 -1.10 36.95
CA THR A 377 -5.53 -2.07 36.09
C THR A 377 -5.34 -1.48 34.71
N VAL A 378 -4.09 -1.41 34.28
CA VAL A 378 -3.70 -0.88 32.97
C VAL A 378 -4.05 -1.92 31.89
N SER A 379 -4.75 -1.47 30.85
CA SER A 379 -5.11 -2.26 29.67
C SER A 379 -4.05 -2.15 28.58
N GLN A 380 -4.00 -3.18 27.73
CA GLN A 380 -3.36 -3.09 26.42
C GLN A 380 -4.07 -2.06 25.52
N ASN A 381 -3.35 -1.50 24.56
CA ASN A 381 -3.88 -0.54 23.57
C ASN A 381 -4.52 -1.24 22.34
N ALA A 382 -5.25 -2.33 22.58
CA ALA A 382 -5.94 -3.12 21.55
C ALA A 382 -7.14 -3.87 22.17
N TRP A 383 -8.24 -4.02 21.43
CA TRP A 383 -9.40 -4.76 21.91
C TRP A 383 -9.09 -6.27 22.05
N PRO A 384 -9.65 -6.97 23.07
CA PRO A 384 -10.51 -6.45 24.13
C PRO A 384 -9.72 -5.69 25.20
N PHE A 385 -10.38 -4.73 25.82
CA PHE A 385 -9.80 -4.00 26.95
C PHE A 385 -9.96 -4.81 28.22
N THR A 386 -8.88 -4.96 28.99
CA THR A 386 -8.91 -5.75 30.23
C THR A 386 -9.80 -5.11 31.28
N ASN A 387 -9.84 -3.77 31.34
CA ASN A 387 -10.72 -3.02 32.23
C ASN A 387 -11.16 -1.70 31.56
N LEU A 388 -12.47 -1.53 31.45
CA LEU A 388 -13.12 -0.29 31.06
C LEU A 388 -13.65 0.40 32.32
N TYR A 389 -13.33 1.68 32.49
CA TYR A 389 -13.79 2.48 33.62
C TYR A 389 -14.77 3.55 33.16
N TYR A 390 -15.56 4.08 34.09
CA TYR A 390 -16.50 5.16 33.85
C TYR A 390 -16.14 6.35 34.73
N VAL A 391 -16.09 7.55 34.17
CA VAL A 391 -16.00 8.78 34.95
C VAL A 391 -17.19 8.83 35.88
N HIS A 392 -16.96 8.79 37.19
CA HIS A 392 -18.04 8.81 38.17
C HIS A 392 -18.41 10.25 38.53
N THR A 393 -17.44 11.02 39.05
CA THR A 393 -17.62 12.43 39.38
C THR A 393 -16.58 13.30 38.69
N VAL A 394 -17.02 14.34 38.00
CA VAL A 394 -16.14 15.43 37.51
C VAL A 394 -15.92 16.41 38.66
N VAL A 395 -14.71 16.41 39.22
CA VAL A 395 -14.36 17.24 40.39
C VAL A 395 -14.01 18.65 39.95
N SER A 396 -13.32 18.80 38.82
CA SER A 396 -13.01 20.09 38.18
C SER A 396 -12.70 19.86 36.70
N ALA A 397 -12.36 20.91 35.95
CA ALA A 397 -11.88 20.76 34.56
C ALA A 397 -10.58 19.94 34.42
N ASN A 398 -9.87 19.68 35.53
CA ASN A 398 -8.57 19.01 35.56
C ASN A 398 -8.58 17.70 36.36
N GLN A 399 -9.71 17.32 36.96
CA GLN A 399 -9.78 16.19 37.89
C GLN A 399 -11.12 15.48 37.85
N PHE A 400 -11.10 14.16 37.92
CA PHE A 400 -12.29 13.32 38.04
C PHE A 400 -12.01 12.04 38.82
N THR A 401 -13.05 11.39 39.32
CA THR A 401 -12.98 10.04 39.89
C THR A 401 -13.53 9.02 38.89
N VAL A 402 -13.19 7.74 39.06
CA VAL A 402 -13.66 6.65 38.19
C VAL A 402 -14.33 5.54 38.97
N SER A 403 -15.21 4.80 38.30
CA SER A 403 -15.93 3.64 38.79
C SER A 403 -15.80 2.47 37.78
N LEU A 404 -16.06 1.24 38.23
CA LEU A 404 -16.03 0.04 37.36
C LEU A 404 -17.31 -0.13 36.53
N THR A 405 -18.40 0.52 36.92
CA THR A 405 -19.70 0.46 36.24
C THR A 405 -20.28 1.85 36.18
N ASN A 406 -21.06 2.16 35.14
CA ASN A 406 -21.66 3.48 35.00
C ASN A 406 -22.59 3.79 36.19
N GLY A 407 -22.31 4.86 36.94
CA GLY A 407 -23.02 5.24 38.16
C GLY A 407 -22.67 4.40 39.40
N GLY A 408 -21.62 3.57 39.34
CA GLY A 408 -21.13 2.78 40.47
C GLY A 408 -20.28 3.58 41.46
N SER A 409 -19.74 2.91 42.47
CA SER A 409 -18.87 3.54 43.48
C SER A 409 -17.47 3.88 42.94
N ASP A 410 -16.85 4.90 43.55
CA ASP A 410 -15.47 5.29 43.25
C ASP A 410 -14.50 4.13 43.48
N VAL A 411 -13.57 3.96 42.54
CA VAL A 411 -12.39 3.13 42.70
C VAL A 411 -11.42 3.84 43.64
N THR A 412 -10.88 3.10 44.61
CA THR A 412 -9.84 3.62 45.51
C THR A 412 -8.49 3.60 44.79
N ILE A 413 -7.91 4.77 44.54
CA ILE A 413 -6.63 4.93 43.84
C ILE A 413 -5.59 5.46 44.82
N THR A 414 -4.52 4.69 45.04
CA THR A 414 -3.43 5.12 45.94
C THR A 414 -2.14 5.46 45.20
N ALA A 415 -1.98 4.98 43.97
CA ALA A 415 -0.90 5.36 43.07
C ALA A 415 -1.34 5.23 41.61
N LEU A 416 -1.07 6.25 40.80
CA LEU A 416 -1.36 6.26 39.37
C LEU A 416 -0.23 6.96 38.61
N ASN A 417 0.35 6.27 37.65
CA ASN A 417 1.32 6.81 36.70
C ASN A 417 1.21 6.02 35.39
N CYS A 418 0.31 6.47 34.53
CA CYS A 418 -0.02 5.83 33.26
C CYS A 418 -0.65 6.86 32.30
N THR A 419 -1.04 6.41 31.12
CA THR A 419 -1.80 7.20 30.15
C THR A 419 -3.29 6.92 30.32
N CYS A 420 -4.13 7.94 30.50
CA CYS A 420 -5.58 7.79 30.43
C CYS A 420 -6.08 8.21 29.05
N ARG A 421 -7.01 7.42 28.51
CA ARG A 421 -7.64 7.64 27.20
C ARG A 421 -9.14 7.68 27.38
N SER A 422 -9.78 8.65 26.73
CA SER A 422 -11.23 8.61 26.56
C SER A 422 -11.62 7.47 25.60
N MET A 423 -12.79 6.89 25.82
CA MET A 423 -13.40 5.90 24.92
C MET A 423 -14.71 6.47 24.41
N PRO A 424 -14.71 7.13 23.24
CA PRO A 424 -15.91 7.79 22.76
C PRO A 424 -17.03 6.80 22.49
N THR A 425 -18.27 7.23 22.73
CA THR A 425 -19.46 6.44 22.41
C THR A 425 -20.31 7.14 21.37
N LEU A 426 -21.09 6.38 20.61
CA LEU A 426 -22.03 6.91 19.63
C LEU A 426 -23.40 6.26 19.83
N ASN A 427 -24.40 7.11 20.04
CA ASN A 427 -25.81 6.75 19.95
C ASN A 427 -26.41 7.20 18.61
N ILE A 428 -27.11 6.31 17.92
CA ILE A 428 -27.78 6.62 16.65
C ILE A 428 -29.30 6.43 16.81
N GLY A 429 -30.03 7.52 16.64
CA GLY A 429 -31.47 7.55 16.91
C GLY A 429 -31.76 7.32 18.39
N SER A 430 -32.62 6.34 18.67
CA SER A 430 -33.04 5.97 20.05
C SER A 430 -32.38 4.68 20.54
N THR A 431 -31.21 4.31 19.99
CA THR A 431 -30.44 3.15 20.48
C THR A 431 -29.70 3.48 21.77
N SER A 432 -28.92 2.52 22.27
CA SER A 432 -27.96 2.71 23.36
C SER A 432 -26.68 3.36 22.84
N ALA A 433 -25.96 4.05 23.72
CA ALA A 433 -24.61 4.53 23.44
C ALA A 433 -23.65 3.34 23.31
N VAL A 434 -22.98 3.23 22.16
CA VAL A 434 -22.05 2.13 21.84
C VAL A 434 -20.64 2.69 21.68
N THR A 435 -19.63 2.03 22.27
CA THR A 435 -18.23 2.43 22.16
C THR A 435 -17.76 2.50 20.70
N VAL A 436 -16.95 3.50 20.37
CA VAL A 436 -16.35 3.68 19.05
C VAL A 436 -14.86 3.35 19.12
N LEU A 437 -14.42 2.46 18.23
CA LEU A 437 -13.04 2.05 18.04
C LEU A 437 -12.50 2.59 16.72
N GLY A 438 -11.17 2.66 16.62
CA GLY A 438 -10.45 2.87 15.38
C GLY A 438 -10.53 1.68 14.42
N PRO A 439 -10.00 1.84 13.19
CA PRO A 439 -10.12 0.82 12.14
C PRO A 439 -9.30 -0.45 12.41
N THR A 440 -8.33 -0.37 13.33
CA THR A 440 -7.57 -1.50 13.86
C THR A 440 -8.19 -2.11 15.13
N CYS A 441 -9.47 -1.81 15.43
CA CYS A 441 -10.14 -2.23 16.67
C CYS A 441 -9.38 -1.82 17.94
N SER A 442 -8.76 -0.64 17.90
CA SER A 442 -8.03 -0.02 19.00
C SER A 442 -8.73 1.29 19.42
N PRO A 443 -8.40 1.88 20.57
CA PRO A 443 -8.90 3.19 20.94
C PRO A 443 -8.54 4.23 19.87
N PRO A 444 -9.46 5.14 19.50
CA PRO A 444 -9.15 6.24 18.58
C PRO A 444 -7.96 7.06 19.08
N SER A 445 -6.98 7.34 18.21
CA SER A 445 -5.75 8.05 18.60
C SER A 445 -5.40 9.18 17.63
N VAL A 446 -4.95 10.30 18.18
CA VAL A 446 -4.42 11.43 17.39
C VAL A 446 -3.18 10.99 16.61
N SER A 447 -2.28 10.25 17.24
CA SER A 447 -1.05 9.75 16.59
C SER A 447 -1.32 8.68 15.54
N GLY A 448 -2.40 7.90 15.72
CA GLY A 448 -2.84 6.88 14.77
C GLY A 448 -3.60 7.45 13.58
N GLY A 449 -3.82 8.77 13.56
CA GLY A 449 -4.49 9.42 12.46
C GLY A 449 -5.93 8.99 12.31
N ASN A 450 -6.64 8.52 13.33
CA ASN A 450 -8.03 8.01 13.26
C ASN A 450 -8.98 8.68 14.27
N TYR A 451 -8.61 9.87 14.70
CA TYR A 451 -9.26 10.64 15.75
C TYR A 451 -10.44 11.49 15.25
N PHE A 452 -11.38 11.77 16.15
CA PHE A 452 -12.55 12.59 15.89
C PHE A 452 -12.18 14.08 15.83
N VAL A 453 -12.22 14.68 14.64
CA VAL A 453 -11.96 16.11 14.45
C VAL A 453 -13.29 16.82 14.21
N GLY A 454 -13.72 17.66 15.17
CA GLY A 454 -15.01 18.35 15.11
C GLY A 454 -15.11 19.36 13.96
N GLY A 455 -16.21 19.31 13.20
CA GLY A 455 -16.60 20.36 12.25
C GLY A 455 -15.68 20.56 11.05
N SER A 456 -14.70 19.69 10.82
CA SER A 456 -13.74 19.81 9.71
C SER A 456 -14.12 18.97 8.49
N GLN A 457 -13.40 19.09 7.38
CA GLN A 457 -13.53 18.21 6.22
C GLN A 457 -13.38 16.73 6.59
N ASN A 458 -12.49 16.46 7.55
CA ASN A 458 -12.13 15.12 8.01
C ASN A 458 -13.06 14.61 9.12
N SER A 459 -14.10 15.38 9.46
CA SER A 459 -15.12 14.98 10.44
C SER A 459 -16.12 13.96 9.90
N LEU A 460 -16.25 13.83 8.57
CA LEU A 460 -17.13 12.82 7.97
C LEU A 460 -16.45 11.45 8.01
N THR A 461 -17.12 10.47 8.62
CA THR A 461 -16.63 9.09 8.66
C THR A 461 -17.73 8.06 8.46
N THR A 462 -17.33 6.87 8.03
CA THR A 462 -18.11 5.65 7.97
C THR A 462 -17.84 4.85 9.22
N LEU A 463 -18.91 4.44 9.91
CA LEU A 463 -18.83 3.48 11.01
C LEU A 463 -19.57 2.21 10.65
N ILE A 464 -19.03 1.08 11.11
CA ILE A 464 -19.64 -0.23 10.98
C ILE A 464 -19.83 -0.79 12.38
N TYR A 465 -21.07 -1.13 12.74
CA TYR A 465 -21.33 -1.80 14.00
C TYR A 465 -20.98 -3.28 13.87
N ASP A 466 -20.22 -3.79 14.83
CA ASP A 466 -19.90 -5.21 14.93
C ASP A 466 -20.49 -5.76 16.23
N ALA A 467 -21.47 -6.67 16.12
CA ALA A 467 -22.15 -7.21 17.29
C ALA A 467 -21.30 -8.21 18.09
N ALA A 468 -20.30 -8.85 17.47
CA ALA A 468 -19.39 -9.75 18.18
C ALA A 468 -18.41 -8.97 19.06
N ILE A 469 -17.92 -7.84 18.56
CA ILE A 469 -17.06 -6.91 19.30
C ILE A 469 -17.88 -6.02 20.26
N GLY A 470 -19.14 -5.74 19.91
CA GLY A 470 -20.03 -4.85 20.65
C GLY A 470 -19.67 -3.37 20.49
N ALA A 471 -19.10 -2.98 19.34
CA ALA A 471 -18.57 -1.64 19.12
C ALA A 471 -18.80 -1.15 17.69
N TRP A 472 -18.76 0.18 17.52
CA TRP A 472 -18.62 0.84 16.22
C TRP A 472 -17.16 0.86 15.79
N ILE A 473 -16.87 0.45 14.57
CA ILE A 473 -15.51 0.53 13.98
C ILE A 473 -15.45 1.72 13.02
N ASN A 474 -14.75 2.77 13.44
CA ASN A 474 -14.53 3.99 12.68
C ASN A 474 -13.50 3.77 11.55
N GLN A 475 -13.92 3.98 10.30
CA GLN A 475 -13.05 3.86 9.12
C GLN A 475 -12.36 5.18 8.72
N GLY A 476 -12.52 6.24 9.51
CA GLY A 476 -12.02 7.59 9.21
C GLY A 476 -10.64 7.89 9.75
N LEU A 477 -9.94 8.76 9.00
CA LEU A 477 -8.62 9.25 9.35
C LEU A 477 -8.60 10.78 9.55
N ILE A 478 -7.71 11.29 10.41
CA ILE A 478 -7.49 12.72 10.67
C ILE A 478 -7.08 13.46 9.40
N SER A 479 -6.42 12.77 8.47
CA SER A 479 -5.94 13.33 7.20
C SER A 479 -6.87 13.12 6.02
N ALA A 480 -7.92 12.29 6.15
CA ALA A 480 -8.84 12.01 5.05
C ALA A 480 -10.22 11.51 5.54
N PRO A 481 -11.32 11.94 4.89
CA PRO A 481 -12.67 11.47 5.26
C PRO A 481 -12.78 9.94 5.14
N GLY A 482 -13.38 9.33 6.15
CA GLY A 482 -13.52 7.87 6.29
C GLY A 482 -14.63 7.28 5.45
N LEU A 483 -14.57 7.38 4.14
CA LEU A 483 -15.69 6.98 3.27
C LEU A 483 -15.76 5.46 3.04
N LEU A 484 -16.88 4.98 2.50
CA LEU A 484 -17.10 3.55 2.23
C LEU A 484 -16.12 3.03 1.18
N GLN A 485 -15.13 2.26 1.60
CA GLN A 485 -14.11 1.68 0.72
C GLN A 485 -14.63 0.41 0.06
N ASN A 486 -15.03 0.52 -1.20
CA ASN A 486 -15.56 -0.58 -2.00
C ASN A 486 -15.02 -0.63 -3.44
N GLY A 487 -14.03 0.20 -3.77
CA GLY A 487 -13.22 0.08 -4.97
C GLY A 487 -13.95 0.20 -6.32
N VAL A 488 -13.38 -0.44 -7.34
CA VAL A 488 -13.92 -0.57 -8.69
C VAL A 488 -15.13 -1.51 -8.70
N PRO A 489 -16.19 -1.20 -9.46
CA PRO A 489 -17.33 -2.09 -9.62
C PRO A 489 -16.93 -3.49 -10.11
N VAL A 490 -17.44 -4.54 -9.45
CA VAL A 490 -17.14 -5.94 -9.78
C VAL A 490 -17.51 -6.29 -11.23
N SER A 491 -18.58 -5.69 -11.76
CA SER A 491 -18.97 -5.88 -13.16
C SER A 491 -17.91 -5.41 -14.16
N LEU A 492 -17.17 -4.33 -13.84
CA LEU A 492 -16.03 -3.88 -14.67
C LEU A 492 -14.84 -4.83 -14.57
N MET A 493 -14.58 -5.40 -13.40
CA MET A 493 -13.54 -6.41 -13.22
C MET A 493 -13.80 -7.64 -14.10
N ILE A 494 -15.04 -8.14 -14.10
CA ILE A 494 -15.47 -9.25 -14.96
C ILE A 494 -15.37 -8.86 -16.44
N GLN A 495 -15.78 -7.64 -16.80
CA GLN A 495 -15.68 -7.13 -18.17
C GLN A 495 -14.22 -7.10 -18.65
N LEU A 496 -13.28 -6.61 -17.83
CA LEU A 496 -11.86 -6.60 -18.18
C LEU A 496 -11.36 -8.02 -18.49
N CYS A 497 -11.62 -8.97 -17.58
CA CYS A 497 -11.28 -10.37 -17.75
C CYS A 497 -11.84 -10.96 -19.06
N LYS A 498 -13.06 -10.56 -19.44
CA LYS A 498 -13.68 -10.97 -20.71
C LYS A 498 -12.95 -10.41 -21.91
N GLU A 499 -12.58 -9.13 -21.88
CA GLU A 499 -11.91 -8.44 -22.99
C GLU A 499 -10.46 -8.93 -23.23
N VAL A 500 -9.80 -9.47 -22.19
CA VAL A 500 -8.39 -9.92 -22.28
C VAL A 500 -8.20 -11.43 -22.19
N GLY A 501 -9.29 -12.19 -22.02
CA GLY A 501 -9.23 -13.66 -21.97
C GLY A 501 -8.63 -14.22 -20.67
N ALA A 502 -8.87 -13.55 -19.55
CA ALA A 502 -8.37 -13.95 -18.23
C ALA A 502 -9.50 -14.36 -17.29
N HIS A 503 -9.15 -15.06 -16.22
CA HIS A 503 -10.08 -15.39 -15.13
C HIS A 503 -10.04 -14.32 -14.02
N PRO A 504 -11.19 -13.94 -13.42
CA PRO A 504 -11.17 -12.98 -12.33
C PRO A 504 -10.76 -13.64 -11.00
N TRP A 505 -10.02 -12.91 -10.17
CA TRP A 505 -9.68 -13.29 -8.80
C TRP A 505 -10.07 -12.17 -7.84
N PHE A 506 -11.04 -12.47 -6.99
CA PHE A 506 -11.62 -11.55 -6.01
C PHE A 506 -11.12 -11.79 -4.58
N ILE A 507 -10.94 -10.70 -3.85
CA ILE A 507 -10.51 -10.65 -2.45
C ILE A 507 -11.72 -10.26 -1.61
N SER A 508 -11.93 -10.98 -0.52
CA SER A 508 -13.09 -10.78 0.34
C SER A 508 -12.91 -9.60 1.29
N PRO A 509 -13.90 -8.73 1.46
CA PRO A 509 -13.89 -7.74 2.52
C PRO A 509 -14.08 -8.42 3.89
N PRO A 510 -13.31 -8.06 4.93
CA PRO A 510 -13.34 -8.74 6.23
C PRO A 510 -14.68 -8.63 6.95
N TYR A 511 -15.37 -7.50 6.84
CA TYR A 511 -16.63 -7.26 7.53
C TYR A 511 -17.80 -8.07 6.94
N ALA A 512 -17.68 -8.54 5.70
CA ALA A 512 -18.66 -9.46 5.10
C ALA A 512 -18.47 -10.93 5.52
N CYS A 513 -17.40 -11.24 6.24
CA CYS A 513 -17.04 -12.61 6.61
C CYS A 513 -17.49 -13.01 8.02
N THR A 514 -17.86 -12.05 8.88
CA THR A 514 -18.27 -12.33 10.27
C THR A 514 -19.32 -11.36 10.79
N PRO A 515 -20.61 -11.75 10.86
CA PRO A 515 -21.18 -12.95 10.26
C PRO A 515 -21.02 -12.91 8.73
N MET A 516 -21.15 -14.07 8.09
CA MET A 516 -21.27 -14.12 6.65
C MET A 516 -22.52 -13.38 6.21
N THR A 517 -22.36 -12.46 5.28
CA THR A 517 -23.47 -11.73 4.65
C THR A 517 -23.79 -12.29 3.26
N ASP A 518 -24.67 -11.61 2.53
CA ASP A 518 -25.03 -11.96 1.16
C ASP A 518 -23.93 -11.68 0.13
N TYR A 519 -22.85 -10.98 0.51
CA TYR A 519 -21.81 -10.49 -0.40
C TYR A 519 -21.25 -11.60 -1.31
N HIS A 520 -20.79 -12.72 -0.72
CA HIS A 520 -20.15 -13.80 -1.48
C HIS A 520 -21.12 -14.57 -2.36
N THR A 521 -22.35 -14.78 -1.90
CA THR A 521 -23.42 -15.42 -2.68
C THR A 521 -23.79 -14.56 -3.89
N GLN A 522 -23.93 -13.25 -3.72
CA GLN A 522 -24.24 -12.32 -4.81
C GLN A 522 -23.05 -12.17 -5.78
N LEU A 523 -21.82 -12.10 -5.27
CA LEU A 523 -20.61 -12.08 -6.08
C LEU A 523 -20.50 -13.34 -6.96
N ALA A 524 -20.69 -14.53 -6.37
CA ALA A 524 -20.72 -15.78 -7.12
C ALA A 524 -21.85 -15.82 -8.15
N THR A 525 -23.03 -15.31 -7.79
CA THR A 525 -24.18 -15.24 -8.69
C THR A 525 -23.89 -14.32 -9.87
N LEU A 526 -23.28 -13.16 -9.65
CA LEU A 526 -22.87 -12.25 -10.71
C LEU A 526 -21.83 -12.91 -11.63
N CYS A 527 -20.82 -13.58 -11.08
CA CYS A 527 -19.82 -14.29 -11.86
C CYS A 527 -20.45 -15.39 -12.71
N LYS A 528 -21.37 -16.17 -12.15
CA LYS A 528 -22.06 -17.26 -12.84
C LYS A 528 -22.99 -16.76 -13.95
N THR A 529 -23.62 -15.61 -13.76
CA THR A 529 -24.62 -15.06 -14.70
C THR A 529 -24.00 -14.21 -15.81
N THR A 530 -22.94 -13.46 -15.50
CA THR A 530 -22.34 -12.49 -16.45
C THR A 530 -20.97 -12.93 -16.98
N GLY A 531 -20.28 -13.82 -16.25
CA GLY A 531 -19.04 -14.43 -16.69
C GLY A 531 -19.23 -15.30 -17.93
N GLN A 532 -18.17 -15.44 -18.72
CA GLN A 532 -18.17 -16.40 -19.83
C GLN A 532 -18.12 -17.83 -19.28
N SER A 533 -18.66 -18.81 -20.03
CA SER A 533 -18.69 -20.21 -19.59
C SER A 533 -17.31 -20.83 -19.34
N TRP A 534 -16.25 -20.27 -19.95
CA TRP A 534 -14.86 -20.66 -19.73
C TRP A 534 -14.23 -20.00 -18.50
N MET A 535 -14.84 -18.96 -17.92
CA MET A 535 -14.28 -18.27 -16.77
C MET A 535 -14.44 -19.09 -15.50
N VAL A 536 -13.34 -19.23 -14.77
CA VAL A 536 -13.31 -19.88 -13.46
C VAL A 536 -12.89 -18.82 -12.43
N PRO A 537 -13.86 -18.15 -11.77
CA PRO A 537 -13.56 -17.13 -10.79
C PRO A 537 -12.84 -17.71 -9.58
N ARG A 538 -11.92 -16.94 -9.02
CA ARG A 538 -11.22 -17.25 -7.77
C ARG A 538 -11.74 -16.37 -6.65
N PHE A 539 -11.94 -16.97 -5.49
CA PHE A 539 -12.38 -16.33 -4.28
C PHE A 539 -11.32 -16.52 -3.22
N GLU A 540 -10.87 -15.42 -2.64
CA GLU A 540 -9.88 -15.38 -1.59
C GLU A 540 -10.50 -14.75 -0.35
N PRO A 541 -10.24 -15.28 0.85
CA PRO A 541 -10.55 -14.60 2.11
C PRO A 541 -9.77 -13.27 2.20
N PRO A 542 -10.01 -12.45 3.24
CA PRO A 542 -9.36 -11.15 3.36
C PRO A 542 -7.83 -11.24 3.28
N ASN A 543 -7.21 -10.31 2.54
CA ASN A 543 -5.79 -10.34 2.20
C ASN A 543 -4.88 -10.31 3.45
N GLU A 544 -3.79 -11.07 3.45
CA GLU A 544 -2.66 -10.86 4.38
C GLU A 544 -2.96 -10.81 5.90
N LEU A 545 -3.87 -11.63 6.41
CA LEU A 545 -4.17 -11.72 7.87
C LEU A 545 -3.05 -12.31 8.75
N TRP A 546 -1.83 -12.28 8.26
CA TRP A 546 -0.58 -12.64 8.93
C TRP A 546 0.24 -11.39 9.30
N ASN A 547 0.00 -10.23 8.67
CA ASN A 547 0.77 -9.02 8.93
C ASN A 547 0.29 -8.34 10.21
N THR A 548 0.84 -8.78 11.35
CA THR A 548 0.47 -8.28 12.68
C THR A 548 1.26 -7.03 13.11
N ALA A 549 2.43 -6.81 12.49
CA ALA A 549 3.36 -5.71 12.79
C ALA A 549 3.07 -4.44 11.96
N GLY A 550 2.68 -4.59 10.69
CA GLY A 550 2.38 -3.48 9.78
C GLY A 550 1.02 -2.80 10.02
N GLY A 551 0.21 -3.33 10.95
CA GLY A 551 -1.01 -2.66 11.38
C GLY A 551 -2.18 -2.70 10.38
N PHE A 552 -2.24 -3.69 9.48
CA PHE A 552 -3.41 -3.84 8.59
C PHE A 552 -4.69 -3.98 9.41
N ASN A 553 -5.66 -3.10 9.11
CA ASN A 553 -6.94 -2.99 9.81
C ASN A 553 -7.65 -4.34 9.92
N GLN A 554 -7.66 -5.10 8.82
CA GLN A 554 -8.32 -6.40 8.74
C GLN A 554 -7.64 -7.50 9.56
N THR A 555 -6.31 -7.49 9.70
CA THR A 555 -5.60 -8.41 10.60
C THR A 555 -6.01 -8.16 12.04
N LYS A 556 -6.05 -6.88 12.44
CA LYS A 556 -6.46 -6.50 13.80
C LYS A 556 -7.95 -6.75 14.06
N TYR A 557 -8.80 -6.52 13.07
CA TYR A 557 -10.21 -6.90 13.13
C TYR A 557 -10.38 -8.41 13.30
N ALA A 558 -9.68 -9.23 12.51
CA ALA A 558 -9.71 -10.69 12.64
C ALA A 558 -9.26 -11.16 14.04
N GLN A 559 -8.21 -10.53 14.60
CA GLN A 559 -7.74 -10.80 15.97
C GLN A 559 -8.77 -10.40 17.03
N ALA A 560 -9.43 -9.24 16.86
CA ALA A 560 -10.49 -8.80 17.75
C ALA A 560 -11.67 -9.78 17.72
N VAL A 561 -12.17 -10.12 16.54
CA VAL A 561 -13.27 -11.10 16.41
C VAL A 561 -12.87 -12.48 16.94
N ALA A 562 -11.65 -12.95 16.66
CA ALA A 562 -11.15 -14.20 17.23
C ALA A 562 -11.15 -14.17 18.76
N THR A 563 -10.81 -13.02 19.36
CA THR A 563 -10.86 -12.87 20.82
C THR A 563 -12.30 -12.83 21.34
N ALA A 564 -13.23 -12.20 20.63
CA ALA A 564 -14.66 -12.22 20.95
C ALA A 564 -15.23 -13.65 20.96
N TYR A 565 -14.66 -14.52 20.11
CA TYR A 565 -14.95 -15.94 20.04
C TYR A 565 -14.27 -16.80 21.12
N GLY A 566 -13.47 -16.19 22.00
CA GLY A 566 -12.73 -16.88 23.05
C GLY A 566 -11.45 -17.59 22.56
N TRP A 567 -10.92 -17.21 21.38
CA TRP A 567 -9.75 -17.87 20.79
C TRP A 567 -8.42 -17.17 21.08
N GLY A 568 -8.45 -15.98 21.67
CA GLY A 568 -7.29 -15.08 21.73
C GLY A 568 -6.99 -14.41 20.38
N LEU A 569 -5.78 -13.88 20.22
CA LEU A 569 -5.32 -13.15 19.01
C LEU A 569 -5.02 -14.08 17.81
N ASP A 570 -5.94 -14.99 17.51
CA ASP A 570 -5.77 -16.10 16.55
C ASP A 570 -6.42 -15.79 15.20
N SER A 571 -5.75 -14.95 14.41
CA SER A 571 -6.22 -14.57 13.06
C SER A 571 -6.20 -15.73 12.07
N ASP A 572 -5.42 -16.79 12.31
CA ASP A 572 -5.37 -17.96 11.44
C ASP A 572 -6.62 -18.83 11.54
N ASN A 573 -7.11 -19.10 12.76
CA ASN A 573 -8.40 -19.76 12.93
C ASN A 573 -9.56 -18.91 12.39
N TRP A 574 -9.50 -17.59 12.56
CA TRP A 574 -10.48 -16.69 11.95
C TRP A 574 -10.43 -16.74 10.42
N TYR A 575 -9.24 -16.72 9.82
CA TYR A 575 -9.07 -16.86 8.38
C TYR A 575 -9.62 -18.20 7.88
N GLY A 576 -9.33 -19.29 8.59
CA GLY A 576 -9.87 -20.62 8.28
C GLY A 576 -11.40 -20.66 8.34
N ARG A 577 -12.00 -20.06 9.36
CA ARG A 577 -13.46 -19.86 9.44
C ARG A 577 -13.98 -19.13 8.20
N ALA A 578 -13.40 -17.97 7.87
CA ALA A 578 -13.81 -17.18 6.73
C ALA A 578 -13.69 -17.98 5.42
N ALA A 579 -12.57 -18.68 5.19
CA ALA A 579 -12.38 -19.52 4.02
C ALA A 579 -13.42 -20.65 3.92
N SER A 580 -13.72 -21.32 5.03
CA SER A 580 -14.74 -22.37 5.10
C SER A 580 -16.13 -21.84 4.74
N THR A 581 -16.54 -20.72 5.33
CA THR A 581 -17.89 -20.18 5.13
C THR A 581 -18.05 -19.46 3.79
N ILE A 582 -17.00 -18.81 3.27
CA ILE A 582 -16.98 -18.32 1.89
C ILE A 582 -17.16 -19.49 0.93
N GLY A 583 -16.35 -20.55 1.08
CA GLY A 583 -16.43 -21.73 0.20
C GLY A 583 -17.83 -22.37 0.21
N GLN A 584 -18.51 -22.41 1.35
CA GLN A 584 -19.91 -22.81 1.47
C GLN A 584 -20.86 -21.91 0.66
N ALA A 585 -20.73 -20.59 0.80
CA ALA A 585 -21.56 -19.62 0.08
C ALA A 585 -21.37 -19.72 -1.45
N ILE A 586 -20.13 -19.86 -1.91
CA ILE A 586 -19.83 -20.03 -3.34
C ILE A 586 -20.36 -21.38 -3.84
N ASN A 587 -20.18 -22.47 -3.08
CA ASN A 587 -20.68 -23.78 -3.49
C ASN A 587 -22.21 -23.84 -3.55
N ALA A 588 -22.92 -23.10 -2.69
CA ALA A 588 -24.38 -23.00 -2.76
C ALA A 588 -24.87 -22.44 -4.11
N VAL A 589 -24.07 -21.58 -4.76
CA VAL A 589 -24.38 -21.02 -6.08
C VAL A 589 -23.94 -21.93 -7.22
N TYR A 590 -22.74 -22.51 -7.15
CA TYR A 590 -22.15 -23.29 -8.24
C TYR A 590 -22.49 -24.79 -8.21
N GLY A 591 -22.78 -25.34 -7.03
CA GLY A 591 -22.99 -26.76 -6.73
C GLY A 591 -21.74 -27.62 -6.91
N GLY A 592 -21.83 -28.90 -6.54
CA GLY A 592 -20.76 -29.89 -6.70
C GLY A 592 -19.97 -30.18 -5.43
N THR A 593 -18.92 -30.99 -5.57
CA THR A 593 -17.99 -31.34 -4.48
C THR A 593 -16.91 -30.27 -4.36
N PRO A 594 -16.82 -29.55 -3.22
CA PRO A 594 -15.98 -28.36 -3.13
C PRO A 594 -14.49 -28.60 -3.41
N SER A 595 -13.89 -29.66 -2.87
CA SER A 595 -12.46 -29.96 -2.99
C SER A 595 -12.03 -30.40 -4.40
N SER A 596 -12.96 -30.83 -5.26
CA SER A 596 -12.71 -31.24 -6.65
C SER A 596 -13.34 -30.30 -7.67
N GLN A 597 -13.79 -29.11 -7.26
CA GLN A 597 -14.48 -28.17 -8.11
C GLN A 597 -13.60 -27.65 -9.26
N THR A 598 -14.22 -27.47 -10.44
CA THR A 598 -13.61 -26.89 -11.64
C THR A 598 -14.27 -25.59 -12.10
N LYS A 599 -15.48 -25.27 -11.61
CA LYS A 599 -16.26 -24.08 -12.00
C LYS A 599 -15.88 -22.81 -11.24
N TYR A 600 -15.24 -22.94 -10.08
CA TYR A 600 -14.69 -21.85 -9.30
C TYR A 600 -13.45 -22.33 -8.54
N GLN A 601 -12.69 -21.39 -7.97
CA GLN A 601 -11.59 -21.70 -7.05
C GLN A 601 -11.78 -20.97 -5.74
N MET A 602 -11.58 -21.70 -4.64
CA MET A 602 -11.44 -21.16 -3.30
C MET A 602 -9.96 -21.22 -2.91
N MET A 603 -9.37 -20.07 -2.62
CA MET A 603 -7.95 -19.87 -2.34
C MET A 603 -7.71 -19.77 -0.84
N ILE A 604 -6.62 -20.34 -0.32
CA ILE A 604 -6.15 -20.12 1.06
C ILE A 604 -4.71 -19.65 1.03
N GLY A 605 -4.47 -18.41 1.48
CA GLY A 605 -3.13 -17.83 1.51
C GLY A 605 -2.30 -18.18 2.73
N PHE A 606 -1.00 -18.37 2.50
CA PHE A 606 0.03 -18.57 3.50
C PHE A 606 1.22 -17.65 3.21
N GLN A 607 1.74 -16.99 4.25
CA GLN A 607 3.00 -16.27 4.18
C GLN A 607 4.09 -17.04 4.92
N THR A 608 5.29 -17.08 4.33
CA THR A 608 6.50 -17.56 4.99
C THR A 608 7.48 -16.38 5.11
N VAL A 609 7.37 -15.60 6.20
CA VAL A 609 8.12 -14.33 6.39
C VAL A 609 9.59 -14.51 6.72
N THR A 610 9.96 -15.69 7.16
CA THR A 610 11.32 -16.07 7.44
C THR A 610 11.57 -17.39 6.76
N CYS A 611 12.83 -17.70 6.58
CA CYS A 611 13.41 -19.01 6.27
C CYS A 611 12.98 -20.19 7.18
N GLY A 612 11.87 -20.04 7.91
CA GLY A 612 11.28 -21.03 8.79
C GLY A 612 10.40 -22.05 8.06
N THR A 613 10.58 -23.30 8.50
CA THR A 613 9.81 -24.53 8.27
C THR A 613 8.33 -24.47 7.79
N PRO A 614 7.80 -25.59 7.24
CA PRO A 614 6.38 -25.94 7.26
C PRO A 614 5.73 -25.87 8.67
N ALA A 615 6.50 -26.01 9.75
CA ALA A 615 6.00 -25.93 11.13
C ALA A 615 5.68 -24.49 11.58
N SER A 616 6.18 -23.47 10.88
CA SER A 616 5.72 -22.07 11.01
C SER A 616 4.52 -21.75 10.11
N VAL A 617 4.08 -22.68 9.26
CA VAL A 617 2.87 -22.50 8.47
C VAL A 617 1.68 -22.79 9.39
N PRO A 618 0.79 -21.81 9.62
CA PRO A 618 -0.28 -21.97 10.60
C PRO A 618 -1.31 -22.98 10.09
N VAL A 619 -1.15 -24.24 10.50
CA VAL A 619 -2.06 -25.35 10.16
C VAL A 619 -3.51 -25.03 10.54
N ALA A 620 -3.70 -24.23 11.60
CA ALA A 620 -5.00 -23.68 11.99
C ALA A 620 -5.75 -22.98 10.84
N ARG A 621 -5.04 -22.39 9.88
CA ARG A 621 -5.66 -21.71 8.73
C ARG A 621 -6.38 -22.66 7.78
N ILE A 622 -5.84 -23.86 7.56
CA ILE A 622 -6.44 -24.87 6.68
C ILE A 622 -7.36 -25.84 7.42
N GLN A 623 -7.04 -26.14 8.69
CA GLN A 623 -7.83 -27.05 9.52
C GLN A 623 -8.96 -26.36 10.29
N SER A 624 -8.87 -25.05 10.50
CA SER A 624 -9.84 -24.26 11.28
C SER A 624 -10.09 -24.86 12.67
N THR A 625 -9.02 -25.28 13.35
CA THR A 625 -9.02 -26.14 14.54
C THR A 625 -9.93 -25.68 15.68
N LYS A 626 -10.17 -24.37 15.82
CA LYS A 626 -11.11 -23.80 16.81
C LYS A 626 -12.51 -23.56 16.24
N TYR A 627 -12.64 -23.23 14.95
CA TYR A 627 -13.95 -23.02 14.32
C TYR A 627 -14.77 -24.31 14.23
N VAL A 628 -14.14 -25.45 13.93
CA VAL A 628 -14.82 -26.76 13.85
C VAL A 628 -15.47 -27.19 15.17
N LEU A 629 -15.11 -26.54 16.28
CA LEU A 629 -15.66 -26.78 17.61
C LEU A 629 -16.75 -25.77 18.01
N GLN A 630 -17.02 -24.76 17.18
CA GLN A 630 -18.03 -23.74 17.46
C GLN A 630 -19.41 -24.12 16.93
N SER A 631 -20.43 -23.47 17.50
CA SER A 631 -21.74 -23.40 16.86
C SER A 631 -21.65 -22.47 15.64
N PRO A 632 -21.90 -22.96 14.42
CA PRO A 632 -21.83 -22.12 13.23
C PRO A 632 -23.03 -21.17 13.14
N GLN A 633 -22.86 -20.10 12.36
CA GLN A 633 -23.98 -19.27 11.92
C GLN A 633 -25.02 -20.14 11.18
N SER A 634 -26.31 -19.79 11.32
CA SER A 634 -27.39 -20.45 10.58
C SER A 634 -27.12 -20.47 9.06
N GLY A 635 -27.37 -21.61 8.42
CA GLY A 635 -27.08 -21.85 6.99
C GLY A 635 -25.64 -22.31 6.70
N TYR A 636 -24.77 -22.36 7.71
CA TYR A 636 -23.39 -22.83 7.58
C TYR A 636 -23.09 -23.99 8.53
N THR A 637 -22.08 -24.78 8.18
CA THR A 637 -21.51 -25.83 9.01
C THR A 637 -20.14 -25.42 9.55
N ALA A 638 -19.86 -25.77 10.80
CA ALA A 638 -18.54 -25.63 11.42
C ALA A 638 -17.58 -26.70 10.87
N SER A 639 -17.05 -26.45 9.68
CA SER A 639 -16.14 -27.36 8.97
C SER A 639 -14.78 -26.72 8.70
N ALA A 640 -13.75 -27.54 8.56
CA ALA A 640 -12.41 -27.08 8.19
C ALA A 640 -12.42 -26.38 6.82
N ALA A 641 -11.58 -25.37 6.66
CA ALA A 641 -11.39 -24.68 5.40
C ALA A 641 -10.94 -25.62 4.27
N SER A 642 -10.15 -26.65 4.59
CA SER A 642 -9.73 -27.70 3.65
C SER A 642 -10.88 -28.43 2.97
N GLY A 643 -12.04 -28.53 3.61
CA GLY A 643 -13.23 -29.14 3.02
C GLY A 643 -13.82 -28.33 1.86
N TRP A 644 -13.42 -27.06 1.73
CA TRP A 644 -13.98 -26.11 0.76
C TRP A 644 -12.93 -25.47 -0.14
N ALA A 645 -11.67 -25.46 0.29
CA ALA A 645 -10.56 -24.94 -0.47
C ALA A 645 -10.22 -25.81 -1.68
N THR A 646 -9.88 -25.15 -2.77
CA THR A 646 -9.39 -25.81 -3.99
C THR A 646 -7.90 -25.65 -4.16
N HIS A 647 -7.31 -24.57 -3.62
CA HIS A 647 -5.90 -24.24 -3.74
C HIS A 647 -5.36 -23.69 -2.43
N VAL A 648 -4.14 -24.08 -2.10
CA VAL A 648 -3.28 -23.31 -1.20
C VAL A 648 -2.48 -22.30 -2.03
N THR A 649 -2.18 -21.13 -1.46
CA THR A 649 -1.40 -20.10 -2.14
C THR A 649 -0.18 -19.69 -1.35
N CYS A 650 0.98 -19.67 -2.00
CA CYS A 650 2.25 -19.28 -1.40
C CYS A 650 2.50 -17.78 -1.61
N ASN A 651 2.97 -17.07 -0.58
CA ASN A 651 3.27 -15.64 -0.64
C ASN A 651 4.74 -15.33 -0.37
N ASN A 652 5.58 -15.37 -1.41
CA ASN A 652 7.02 -15.13 -1.31
C ASN A 652 7.53 -14.39 -2.55
N TYR A 653 8.54 -13.55 -2.37
CA TYR A 653 9.27 -12.86 -3.43
C TYR A 653 10.55 -13.60 -3.76
N ILE A 654 11.23 -13.18 -4.82
CA ILE A 654 12.63 -13.52 -5.03
C ILE A 654 13.48 -12.27 -4.91
N ILE A 655 14.55 -12.34 -4.11
CA ILE A 655 15.45 -11.21 -3.90
C ILE A 655 16.91 -11.66 -4.01
N PRO A 656 17.79 -10.82 -4.58
CA PRO A 656 19.23 -11.02 -4.55
C PRO A 656 19.74 -11.37 -3.16
N SER A 657 20.62 -12.37 -3.04
CA SER A 657 21.16 -12.76 -1.73
C SER A 657 21.91 -11.60 -1.06
N TRP A 658 22.50 -10.70 -1.84
CA TRP A 658 23.21 -9.52 -1.35
C TRP A 658 22.29 -8.48 -0.70
N TRP A 659 20.98 -8.52 -0.92
CA TRP A 659 20.03 -7.55 -0.38
C TRP A 659 20.14 -7.40 1.15
N GLY A 660 20.34 -6.17 1.60
CA GLY A 660 20.53 -5.81 3.01
C GLY A 660 21.90 -6.17 3.58
N ARG A 661 22.92 -6.45 2.73
CA ARG A 661 24.28 -6.81 3.17
C ARG A 661 25.31 -5.74 2.86
N ASN A 662 26.43 -5.80 3.58
CA ASN A 662 27.64 -5.00 3.35
C ASN A 662 28.11 -5.02 1.88
N GLN A 663 28.02 -6.17 1.21
CA GLN A 663 28.40 -6.28 -0.21
C GLN A 663 27.49 -5.47 -1.14
N GLU A 664 26.19 -5.33 -0.81
CA GLU A 664 25.27 -4.50 -1.56
C GLU A 664 25.68 -3.02 -1.50
N ASN A 665 26.09 -2.52 -0.34
CA ASN A 665 26.57 -1.15 -0.20
C ASN A 665 27.80 -0.87 -1.07
N VAL A 666 28.79 -1.75 -1.02
CA VAL A 666 30.04 -1.60 -1.79
C VAL A 666 29.72 -1.60 -3.28
N THR A 667 28.86 -2.52 -3.72
CA THR A 667 28.45 -2.64 -5.12
C THR A 667 27.60 -1.45 -5.57
N ALA A 668 26.72 -0.95 -4.70
CA ALA A 668 25.88 0.20 -5.00
C ALA A 668 26.69 1.49 -5.12
N PHE A 669 27.71 1.67 -4.26
CA PHE A 669 28.64 2.79 -4.38
C PHE A 669 29.49 2.66 -5.65
N ALA A 670 29.97 1.46 -5.96
CA ALA A 670 30.69 1.21 -7.20
C ALA A 670 29.82 1.52 -8.44
N TYR A 671 28.54 1.14 -8.42
CA TYR A 671 27.59 1.41 -9.49
C TYR A 671 27.30 2.92 -9.64
N TYR A 672 26.98 3.59 -8.53
CA TYR A 672 26.45 4.95 -8.54
C TYR A 672 27.55 6.02 -8.63
N VAL A 673 28.71 5.78 -8.02
CA VAL A 673 29.81 6.75 -7.92
C VAL A 673 31.01 6.31 -8.75
N THR A 674 31.65 5.19 -8.40
CA THR A 674 32.92 4.79 -9.02
C THR A 674 32.82 4.59 -10.53
N ASN A 675 31.72 3.99 -10.98
CA ASN A 675 31.46 3.70 -12.39
C ASN A 675 30.44 4.66 -13.02
N SER A 676 30.17 5.81 -12.39
CA SER A 676 29.30 6.83 -12.97
C SER A 676 29.85 7.28 -14.32
N GLY A 677 29.02 7.21 -15.37
CA GLY A 677 29.45 7.49 -16.74
C GLY A 677 30.19 6.35 -17.47
N ASN A 678 30.31 5.17 -16.85
CA ASN A 678 30.81 3.94 -17.50
C ASN A 678 29.69 2.87 -17.57
N PRO A 679 28.85 2.89 -18.63
CA PRO A 679 27.70 2.00 -18.75
C PRO A 679 28.06 0.51 -18.69
N THR A 680 29.22 0.12 -19.21
CA THR A 680 29.69 -1.28 -19.21
C THR A 680 29.96 -1.76 -17.79
N ALA A 681 30.69 -0.98 -16.99
CA ALA A 681 30.97 -1.34 -15.60
C ALA A 681 29.72 -1.26 -14.70
N GLN A 682 28.82 -0.30 -14.98
CA GLN A 682 27.51 -0.24 -14.32
C GLN A 682 26.66 -1.48 -14.61
N ALA A 683 26.59 -1.91 -15.87
CA ALA A 683 25.89 -3.13 -16.26
C ALA A 683 26.50 -4.38 -15.59
N ALA A 684 27.82 -4.45 -15.46
CA ALA A 684 28.49 -5.54 -14.76
C ALA A 684 28.12 -5.60 -13.26
N ASN A 685 28.09 -4.45 -12.57
CA ASN A 685 27.66 -4.38 -11.16
C ASN A 685 26.19 -4.81 -10.99
N ALA A 686 25.31 -4.34 -11.88
CA ALA A 686 23.90 -4.70 -11.86
C ALA A 686 23.67 -6.20 -12.11
N ALA A 687 24.38 -6.78 -13.08
CA ALA A 687 24.31 -8.20 -13.40
C ALA A 687 24.89 -9.07 -12.26
N ALA A 688 25.99 -8.64 -11.62
CA ALA A 688 26.56 -9.34 -10.47
C ALA A 688 25.61 -9.33 -9.27
N TYR A 689 24.96 -8.20 -8.99
CA TYR A 689 23.95 -8.10 -7.95
C TYR A 689 22.75 -9.02 -8.25
N GLU A 690 22.17 -8.91 -9.45
CA GLU A 690 21.01 -9.72 -9.84
C GLU A 690 21.30 -11.22 -9.81
N ALA A 691 22.48 -11.66 -10.28
CA ALA A 691 22.84 -13.08 -10.35
C ALA A 691 22.79 -13.81 -9.00
N THR A 692 22.93 -13.07 -7.89
CA THR A 692 22.88 -13.62 -6.53
C THR A 692 21.48 -14.11 -6.13
N ILE A 693 20.47 -13.91 -6.96
CA ILE A 693 19.14 -14.50 -6.81
C ILE A 693 19.14 -16.04 -6.95
N ASN A 694 20.15 -16.58 -7.61
CA ASN A 694 20.39 -18.02 -7.74
C ASN A 694 21.34 -18.58 -6.69
N ASP A 695 21.72 -17.77 -5.68
CA ASP A 695 22.63 -18.27 -4.66
C ASP A 695 21.98 -19.38 -3.84
N GLY A 696 22.77 -20.43 -3.62
CA GLY A 696 22.37 -21.67 -2.97
C GLY A 696 23.20 -22.79 -3.56
N PHE A 697 23.84 -23.58 -2.71
CA PHE A 697 24.69 -24.67 -3.16
C PHE A 697 24.25 -25.97 -2.50
N ALA A 698 24.28 -27.05 -3.29
CA ALA A 698 24.06 -28.38 -2.77
C ALA A 698 25.10 -28.66 -1.69
N CYS A 699 24.65 -29.22 -0.58
CA CYS A 699 25.52 -29.60 0.52
C CYS A 699 25.18 -31.00 1.02
N THR A 700 26.19 -31.64 1.60
CA THR A 700 26.04 -32.87 2.36
C THR A 700 26.53 -32.64 3.78
N PHE A 701 26.32 -33.62 4.64
CA PHE A 701 26.67 -33.52 6.06
C PHE A 701 27.55 -34.68 6.48
N THR A 702 28.56 -34.38 7.28
CA THR A 702 29.39 -35.35 7.96
C THR A 702 28.99 -35.38 9.43
N ASN A 703 28.63 -36.57 9.91
CA ASN A 703 28.19 -36.76 11.29
C ASN A 703 29.30 -36.37 12.28
N GLY A 704 28.93 -35.67 13.34
CA GLY A 704 29.88 -35.15 14.32
C GLY A 704 29.25 -34.28 15.40
N SER A 705 30.09 -33.85 16.35
CA SER A 705 29.75 -32.93 17.44
C SER A 705 30.86 -31.87 17.61
N PRO A 706 30.85 -30.78 16.82
CA PRO A 706 29.83 -30.41 15.81
C PRO A 706 29.90 -31.25 14.54
N GLY A 707 28.77 -31.35 13.85
CA GLY A 707 28.73 -31.89 12.49
C GLY A 707 29.31 -30.90 11.47
N THR A 708 29.82 -31.43 10.36
CA THR A 708 30.39 -30.62 9.27
C THR A 708 29.41 -30.57 8.10
N VAL A 709 29.25 -29.38 7.52
CA VAL A 709 28.56 -29.15 6.25
C VAL A 709 29.61 -29.14 5.14
N ASN A 710 29.42 -29.99 4.14
CA ASN A 710 30.29 -30.08 2.96
C ASN A 710 29.58 -29.40 1.79
N ALA A 711 30.14 -28.28 1.34
CA ALA A 711 29.55 -27.34 0.40
C ALA A 711 30.65 -26.67 -0.42
N VAL A 712 30.90 -27.20 -1.63
CA VAL A 712 32.02 -26.79 -2.47
C VAL A 712 31.92 -25.31 -2.87
N GLY A 713 33.00 -24.55 -2.64
CA GLY A 713 33.11 -23.15 -3.02
C GLY A 713 32.10 -22.23 -2.31
N ASN A 714 31.71 -22.57 -1.07
CA ASN A 714 30.62 -21.88 -0.38
C ASN A 714 30.89 -20.39 -0.11
N GLY A 715 32.15 -19.99 -0.02
CA GLY A 715 32.55 -18.60 0.21
C GLY A 715 32.01 -17.99 1.52
N LEU A 716 31.59 -18.84 2.46
CA LEU A 716 31.00 -18.41 3.71
C LEU A 716 32.08 -17.99 4.71
N ALA A 717 31.68 -17.14 5.66
CA ALA A 717 32.51 -16.70 6.79
C ALA A 717 31.88 -17.14 8.12
N ALA A 718 32.71 -17.34 9.15
CA ALA A 718 32.22 -17.59 10.50
C ALA A 718 31.33 -16.43 10.98
N GLY A 719 30.24 -16.76 11.67
CA GLY A 719 29.19 -15.82 12.06
C GLY A 719 28.18 -15.50 10.96
N GLN A 720 28.24 -16.11 9.78
CA GLN A 720 27.17 -15.97 8.78
C GLN A 720 25.97 -16.85 9.12
N ILE A 721 24.76 -16.37 8.84
CA ILE A 721 23.57 -17.19 8.95
C ILE A 721 23.48 -18.08 7.71
N VAL A 722 23.05 -19.32 7.88
CA VAL A 722 22.66 -20.22 6.80
C VAL A 722 21.34 -20.86 7.16
N SER A 723 20.55 -21.17 6.14
CA SER A 723 19.38 -22.03 6.28
C SER A 723 19.58 -23.23 5.38
N PHE A 724 19.01 -24.35 5.78
CA PHE A 724 19.01 -25.53 4.94
C PHE A 724 17.61 -25.74 4.39
N VAL A 725 17.54 -26.17 3.14
CA VAL A 725 16.34 -26.71 2.51
C VAL A 725 16.65 -28.06 1.91
N THR A 726 15.74 -29.01 2.02
CA THR A 726 15.89 -30.34 1.42
C THR A 726 14.59 -30.75 0.75
N ASN A 727 14.69 -31.50 -0.35
CA ASN A 727 13.54 -32.16 -0.97
C ASN A 727 13.26 -33.56 -0.38
N GLY A 728 14.01 -33.97 0.64
CA GLY A 728 13.75 -35.17 1.44
C GLY A 728 13.70 -34.86 2.94
N THR A 729 14.41 -35.63 3.75
CA THR A 729 14.48 -35.47 5.21
C THR A 729 15.84 -34.93 5.62
N PHE A 730 15.89 -34.09 6.64
CA PHE A 730 17.16 -33.67 7.23
C PHE A 730 17.80 -34.76 8.09
N PRO A 731 19.14 -34.71 8.27
CA PRO A 731 19.79 -35.49 9.30
C PRO A 731 19.36 -34.99 10.69
N THR A 732 19.38 -35.88 11.68
CA THR A 732 19.09 -35.57 13.08
C THR A 732 20.02 -34.47 13.58
N GLY A 733 19.44 -33.47 14.25
CA GLY A 733 20.14 -32.27 14.72
C GLY A 733 19.97 -31.05 13.80
N LEU A 734 19.55 -31.29 12.55
CA LEU A 734 19.09 -30.23 11.65
C LEU A 734 17.56 -30.22 11.53
N THR A 735 17.03 -29.02 11.47
CA THR A 735 15.64 -28.67 11.20
C THR A 735 15.64 -27.55 10.16
N ILE A 736 14.49 -27.17 9.60
CA ILE A 736 14.40 -26.02 8.68
C ILE A 736 14.48 -24.71 9.51
N SER A 737 15.65 -24.44 10.07
CA SER A 737 15.98 -23.29 10.92
C SER A 737 17.14 -22.49 10.35
N ASN A 738 17.33 -21.31 10.92
CA ASN A 738 18.57 -20.56 10.77
C ASN A 738 19.64 -21.12 11.70
N TYR A 739 20.82 -21.31 11.14
CA TYR A 739 22.03 -21.69 11.84
C TYR A 739 23.10 -20.65 11.58
N TRP A 740 24.08 -20.59 12.45
CA TRP A 740 25.27 -19.76 12.28
C TRP A 740 26.42 -20.64 11.80
N VAL A 741 27.17 -20.19 10.81
CA VAL A 741 28.47 -20.75 10.45
C VAL A 741 29.37 -20.55 11.67
N ASN A 742 29.69 -21.63 12.37
CA ASN A 742 30.49 -21.58 13.58
C ASN A 742 31.98 -21.47 13.24
N THR A 743 32.48 -22.35 12.38
CA THR A 743 33.88 -22.36 11.95
C THR A 743 33.95 -22.74 10.48
N VAL A 744 34.62 -21.91 9.69
CA VAL A 744 34.99 -22.25 8.31
C VAL A 744 36.27 -23.07 8.40
N ILE A 745 36.20 -24.33 7.98
CA ILE A 745 37.33 -25.26 8.03
C ILE A 745 38.24 -24.98 6.82
N ASP A 746 37.63 -24.87 5.64
CA ASP A 746 38.27 -24.52 4.38
C ASP A 746 37.24 -23.95 3.39
N ALA A 747 37.61 -23.79 2.11
CA ALA A 747 36.74 -23.24 1.08
C ALA A 747 35.45 -24.06 0.80
N ASP A 748 35.44 -25.33 1.21
CA ASP A 748 34.38 -26.29 0.93
C ASP A 748 33.68 -26.80 2.20
N HIS A 749 34.21 -26.53 3.40
CA HIS A 749 33.72 -27.15 4.63
C HIS A 749 33.54 -26.14 5.77
N PHE A 750 32.46 -26.30 6.55
CA PHE A 750 32.23 -25.50 7.75
C PHE A 750 31.37 -26.24 8.80
N THR A 751 31.40 -25.77 10.05
CA THR A 751 30.54 -26.28 11.14
C THR A 751 29.44 -25.29 11.49
N LEU A 752 28.42 -25.75 12.23
CA LEU A 752 27.24 -24.96 12.58
C LEU A 752 27.12 -24.67 14.07
N SER A 753 26.45 -23.57 14.40
CA SER A 753 26.01 -23.20 15.75
C SER A 753 24.54 -22.80 15.75
N SER A 754 23.78 -23.17 16.79
CA SER A 754 22.38 -22.73 16.98
C SER A 754 22.27 -21.35 17.62
N THR A 755 23.37 -20.82 18.15
CA THR A 755 23.48 -19.47 18.71
C THR A 755 24.52 -18.66 17.95
N ASP A 756 24.40 -17.33 18.01
CA ASP A 756 25.35 -16.42 17.37
C ASP A 756 26.75 -16.57 17.99
N PRO A 757 27.76 -17.05 17.26
CA PRO A 757 29.11 -17.23 17.79
C PRO A 757 29.76 -15.90 18.20
N ASN A 758 29.28 -14.77 17.68
CA ASN A 758 29.83 -13.44 17.99
C ASN A 758 29.17 -12.76 19.19
N ASN A 759 28.02 -13.25 19.68
CA ASN A 759 27.21 -12.56 20.69
C ASN A 759 26.59 -13.53 21.71
N GLY A 760 27.43 -14.21 22.50
CA GLY A 760 26.98 -15.08 23.59
C GLY A 760 27.57 -16.49 23.60
N GLY A 761 28.49 -16.80 22.68
CA GLY A 761 29.15 -18.09 22.58
C GLY A 761 28.42 -19.04 21.64
N ALA A 762 29.20 -19.81 20.88
CA ALA A 762 28.67 -20.79 19.94
C ALA A 762 28.12 -22.01 20.68
N THR A 763 26.89 -22.43 20.33
CA THR A 763 26.31 -23.71 20.73
C THR A 763 26.40 -24.64 19.53
N PRO A 764 27.41 -25.53 19.47
CA PRO A 764 27.67 -26.34 18.28
C PRO A 764 26.48 -27.22 17.94
N VAL A 765 26.16 -27.34 16.65
CA VAL A 765 25.08 -28.22 16.17
C VAL A 765 25.65 -29.61 15.91
N ASN A 766 25.14 -30.59 16.65
CA ASN A 766 25.51 -31.99 16.47
C ASN A 766 24.66 -32.58 15.35
N ILE A 767 25.31 -33.17 14.34
CA ILE A 767 24.62 -33.78 13.20
C ILE A 767 24.81 -35.29 13.27
N SER A 768 23.71 -36.03 13.15
CA SER A 768 23.72 -37.50 13.09
C SER A 768 22.68 -38.02 12.09
N GLY A 769 22.84 -39.27 11.64
CA GLY A 769 21.98 -39.85 10.61
C GLY A 769 22.38 -39.42 9.20
N SER A 770 21.46 -39.49 8.24
CA SER A 770 21.72 -39.08 6.85
C SER A 770 20.53 -38.28 6.34
N ALA A 771 20.81 -37.22 5.59
CA ALA A 771 19.78 -36.55 4.81
C ALA A 771 19.25 -37.54 3.76
N THR A 772 17.96 -37.45 3.44
CA THR A 772 17.43 -38.03 2.20
C THR A 772 17.16 -36.91 1.21
N GLY A 773 17.28 -37.19 -0.09
CA GLY A 773 17.19 -36.18 -1.13
C GLY A 773 18.42 -35.26 -1.23
N THR A 774 18.27 -34.17 -1.95
CA THR A 774 19.31 -33.13 -2.10
C THR A 774 19.05 -32.03 -1.09
N THR A 775 20.04 -31.77 -0.22
CA THR A 775 20.01 -30.63 0.68
C THR A 775 20.80 -29.48 0.07
N TYR A 776 20.29 -28.27 0.24
CA TYR A 776 20.94 -27.06 -0.17
C TYR A 776 21.15 -26.16 1.04
N CYS A 777 22.33 -25.55 1.07
CA CYS A 777 22.65 -24.49 1.99
C CYS A 777 22.31 -23.16 1.32
N ILE A 778 21.47 -22.36 1.96
CA ILE A 778 21.07 -21.04 1.53
C ILE A 778 21.72 -20.04 2.47
N PRO A 779 22.71 -19.25 2.00
CA PRO A 779 23.30 -18.19 2.80
C PRO A 779 22.23 -17.18 3.24
N ASN A 780 22.12 -16.97 4.55
CA ASN A 780 21.24 -16.04 5.27
C ASN A 780 19.72 -16.24 5.09
N GLY A 781 19.28 -17.42 4.66
CA GLY A 781 17.84 -17.74 4.60
C GLY A 781 17.03 -16.76 3.75
N VAL A 782 17.64 -16.29 2.67
CA VAL A 782 17.05 -15.32 1.75
C VAL A 782 16.06 -16.02 0.82
N GLN A 783 15.08 -15.27 0.29
CA GLN A 783 14.14 -15.76 -0.71
C GLN A 783 14.83 -15.83 -2.09
N THR A 784 15.81 -16.74 -2.25
CA THR A 784 16.38 -17.07 -3.57
C THR A 784 15.40 -17.94 -4.36
N ILE A 785 15.64 -18.15 -5.67
CA ILE A 785 14.76 -18.98 -6.51
C ILE A 785 14.57 -20.38 -5.90
N LEU A 786 15.66 -20.99 -5.46
CA LEU A 786 15.65 -22.30 -4.82
C LEU A 786 14.89 -22.33 -3.48
N ALA A 787 15.02 -21.26 -2.68
CA ALA A 787 14.27 -21.12 -1.43
C ALA A 787 12.76 -21.06 -1.72
N MET A 788 12.36 -20.22 -2.68
CA MET A 788 10.97 -20.07 -3.10
C MET A 788 10.37 -21.39 -3.59
N TYR A 789 11.11 -22.13 -4.43
CA TYR A 789 10.68 -23.45 -4.90
C TYR A 789 10.42 -24.42 -3.74
N THR A 790 11.35 -24.48 -2.77
CA THR A 790 11.19 -25.35 -1.60
C THR A 790 9.98 -24.94 -0.74
N TYR A 791 9.77 -23.64 -0.51
CA TYR A 791 8.60 -23.17 0.23
C TYR A 791 7.29 -23.56 -0.47
N ALA A 792 7.24 -23.40 -1.79
CA ALA A 792 6.08 -23.80 -2.56
C ALA A 792 5.83 -25.32 -2.46
N GLN A 793 6.86 -26.16 -2.50
CA GLN A 793 6.71 -27.61 -2.28
C GLN A 793 6.15 -27.94 -0.89
N ASN A 794 6.63 -27.25 0.14
CA ASN A 794 6.19 -27.42 1.51
C ASN A 794 4.72 -27.03 1.71
N ILE A 795 4.30 -25.91 1.13
CA ILE A 795 2.90 -25.46 1.15
C ILE A 795 2.01 -26.43 0.36
N ALA A 796 2.46 -26.90 -0.80
CA ALA A 796 1.75 -27.91 -1.58
C ALA A 796 1.57 -29.22 -0.79
N ALA A 797 2.62 -29.69 -0.10
CA ALA A 797 2.57 -30.86 0.74
C ALA A 797 1.61 -30.69 1.93
N LEU A 798 1.60 -29.52 2.58
CA LEU A 798 0.63 -29.19 3.63
C LEU A 798 -0.81 -29.22 3.08
N GLY A 799 -1.03 -28.63 1.91
CA GLY A 799 -2.32 -28.68 1.22
C GLY A 799 -2.76 -30.11 0.99
N ALA A 800 -1.91 -30.92 0.36
CA ALA A 800 -2.19 -32.32 0.04
C ALA A 800 -2.48 -33.17 1.30
N ALA A 801 -1.72 -32.97 2.38
CA ALA A 801 -1.96 -33.62 3.67
C ALA A 801 -3.34 -33.28 4.28
N ASN A 802 -3.97 -32.19 3.84
CA ASN A 802 -5.31 -31.79 4.24
C ASN A 802 -6.34 -31.94 3.10
N GLY A 803 -6.02 -32.65 2.00
CA GLY A 803 -6.95 -32.91 0.89
C GLY A 803 -7.04 -31.79 -0.17
N VAL A 804 -6.18 -30.77 -0.10
CA VAL A 804 -6.10 -29.67 -1.06
C VAL A 804 -4.89 -29.87 -1.97
N ASN A 805 -5.10 -30.55 -3.10
CA ASN A 805 -4.02 -31.04 -3.97
C ASN A 805 -3.56 -30.04 -5.04
N LYS A 806 -3.88 -28.75 -4.91
CA LYS A 806 -3.46 -27.73 -5.87
C LYS A 806 -2.78 -26.56 -5.16
N ILE A 807 -1.77 -26.01 -5.82
CA ILE A 807 -1.05 -24.83 -5.36
C ILE A 807 -1.11 -23.71 -6.40
N SER A 808 -1.07 -22.51 -5.87
CA SER A 808 -1.22 -21.22 -6.54
C SER A 808 -0.25 -20.22 -5.86
N TRP A 809 -0.08 -19.05 -6.45
CA TRP A 809 0.86 -18.03 -5.98
C TRP A 809 0.15 -16.72 -5.72
N TYR A 810 0.48 -16.17 -4.57
CA TYR A 810 -0.11 -14.95 -4.06
C TYR A 810 0.67 -13.73 -4.55
N GLU A 811 2.01 -13.86 -4.51
CA GLU A 811 3.08 -13.00 -5.05
C GLU A 811 4.20 -13.92 -5.60
N GLY A 812 5.21 -13.39 -6.30
CA GLY A 812 6.29 -14.23 -6.82
C GLY A 812 7.25 -13.59 -7.82
N CYS A 813 7.74 -12.38 -7.55
CA CYS A 813 8.58 -11.65 -8.48
C CYS A 813 9.90 -11.18 -7.87
N TYR A 814 10.85 -10.83 -8.75
CA TYR A 814 12.03 -10.04 -8.40
C TYR A 814 11.60 -8.74 -7.74
N SER A 815 11.90 -8.60 -6.46
CA SER A 815 11.38 -7.49 -5.66
C SER A 815 12.35 -7.09 -4.54
N PRO A 816 13.55 -6.59 -4.87
CA PRO A 816 14.39 -6.00 -3.83
C PRO A 816 13.73 -4.70 -3.35
N ASP A 817 13.10 -4.74 -2.18
CA ASP A 817 12.47 -3.57 -1.55
C ASP A 817 13.38 -2.34 -1.64
N TYR A 818 12.85 -1.19 -2.03
CA TYR A 818 13.61 0.06 -2.03
C TYR A 818 13.77 0.61 -0.61
N SER A 819 14.91 1.26 -0.36
CA SER A 819 15.20 1.89 0.92
C SER A 819 14.69 3.32 0.99
N SER A 820 13.91 3.60 2.03
CA SER A 820 13.60 4.96 2.50
C SER A 820 14.59 5.46 3.55
N ASN A 821 15.35 4.57 4.18
CA ASN A 821 16.25 4.89 5.30
C ASN A 821 17.70 4.89 4.82
N ASN A 822 18.47 5.89 5.24
CA ASN A 822 19.89 5.93 4.90
C ASN A 822 20.67 4.86 5.67
N VAL A 823 21.80 4.45 5.10
CA VAL A 823 22.73 3.53 5.76
C VAL A 823 23.55 4.31 6.78
N ALA A 824 23.76 3.71 7.92
CA ALA A 824 24.58 4.17 9.02
C ALA A 824 25.46 3.04 9.56
N CYS A 825 26.50 3.40 10.28
CA CYS A 825 27.44 2.48 10.88
C CYS A 825 27.69 2.88 12.33
N SER A 826 27.90 1.89 13.20
CA SER A 826 28.37 2.20 14.56
C SER A 826 29.85 2.55 14.51
N ILE A 827 30.26 3.50 15.34
CA ILE A 827 31.68 3.84 15.55
C ILE A 827 32.00 3.47 17.00
N THR A 828 32.82 2.44 17.19
CA THR A 828 33.17 1.94 18.52
C THR A 828 34.48 2.50 19.04
N ALA A 829 35.40 2.83 18.13
CA ALA A 829 36.69 3.44 18.47
C ALA A 829 37.17 4.39 17.36
N GLY A 830 38.13 5.26 17.71
CA GLY A 830 38.71 6.27 16.81
C GLY A 830 40.08 6.75 17.26
N THR A 831 41.06 6.85 16.35
CA THR A 831 42.38 7.41 16.66
C THR A 831 42.36 8.94 16.62
N ASN A 832 43.08 9.61 17.51
CA ASN A 832 43.21 11.09 17.53
C ASN A 832 44.40 11.56 16.69
N THR A 833 44.52 11.06 15.47
CA THR A 833 45.61 11.39 14.54
C THR A 833 45.10 12.20 13.35
N THR A 834 46.01 12.82 12.62
CA THR A 834 45.73 13.24 11.24
C THR A 834 45.42 11.99 10.43
N ASN A 835 44.30 11.98 9.72
CA ASN A 835 43.65 10.78 9.18
C ASN A 835 43.18 9.82 10.28
N CYS A 836 42.12 10.22 10.98
CA CYS A 836 41.47 9.41 12.01
C CYS A 836 41.09 8.03 11.47
N VAL A 837 41.49 6.98 12.20
CA VAL A 837 41.06 5.61 11.96
C VAL A 837 39.89 5.29 12.88
N PHE A 838 38.70 5.12 12.30
CA PHE A 838 37.54 4.63 13.04
C PHE A 838 37.48 3.11 12.99
N THR A 839 37.04 2.50 14.08
CA THR A 839 36.59 1.11 14.09
C THR A 839 35.08 1.09 13.92
N SER A 840 34.62 0.48 12.83
CA SER A 840 33.21 0.31 12.52
C SER A 840 32.89 -1.17 12.35
N PRO A 841 32.39 -1.83 13.41
CA PRO A 841 32.17 -3.28 13.39
C PRO A 841 30.96 -3.70 12.54
N TRP A 842 30.03 -2.79 12.23
CA TRP A 842 28.88 -3.08 11.36
C TRP A 842 28.26 -1.82 10.74
N THR A 843 27.55 -2.03 9.62
CA THR A 843 26.64 -1.05 9.00
C THR A 843 25.20 -1.58 9.08
N ASN A 844 24.20 -0.71 9.20
CA ASN A 844 22.78 -1.07 9.35
C ASN A 844 22.05 -1.11 7.98
N VAL A 845 22.64 -1.76 6.98
CA VAL A 845 22.31 -1.64 5.53
C VAL A 845 20.83 -1.56 5.19
N GLN A 846 19.91 -2.11 5.98
CA GLN A 846 18.55 -1.54 6.07
C GLN A 846 17.75 -2.05 7.26
N SER A 847 16.81 -1.24 7.74
CA SER A 847 15.95 -1.48 8.92
C SER A 847 14.81 -2.50 8.75
N ILE A 848 14.69 -3.21 7.63
CA ILE A 848 13.50 -4.06 7.36
C ILE A 848 13.60 -5.41 8.10
N ARG A 849 14.81 -5.84 8.47
CA ARG A 849 15.04 -7.05 9.29
C ARG A 849 15.73 -6.70 10.60
N ASN A 850 15.43 -7.48 11.64
CA ASN A 850 16.01 -7.33 12.98
C ASN A 850 17.55 -7.24 12.87
N PRO A 851 18.23 -6.32 13.57
CA PRO A 851 19.70 -6.18 13.57
C PRO A 851 20.48 -7.49 13.75
N THR A 852 19.90 -8.47 14.46
CA THR A 852 20.48 -9.82 14.61
C THR A 852 20.62 -10.61 13.31
N GLN A 853 19.91 -10.24 12.24
CA GLN A 853 20.03 -10.87 10.91
C GLN A 853 21.02 -10.16 9.98
N GLN A 854 21.61 -9.03 10.41
CA GLN A 854 22.47 -8.16 9.59
C GLN A 854 23.97 -8.39 9.81
N GLN A 855 24.34 -9.45 10.53
CA GLN A 855 25.71 -9.62 11.01
C GLN A 855 26.62 -10.24 9.93
N ASN A 856 27.47 -9.41 9.32
CA ASN A 856 28.68 -9.85 8.63
C ASN A 856 29.86 -9.08 9.24
N ALA A 857 30.42 -9.61 10.33
CA ALA A 857 31.47 -8.95 11.12
C ALA A 857 32.84 -8.84 10.40
N THR A 858 32.99 -9.45 9.21
CA THR A 858 34.29 -9.57 8.51
C THR A 858 34.46 -8.67 7.29
N ASN A 859 33.40 -8.04 6.78
CA ASN A 859 33.46 -7.10 5.66
C ASN A 859 32.74 -5.81 6.08
N SER A 860 33.42 -4.67 6.14
CA SER A 860 32.86 -3.43 6.71
C SER A 860 31.66 -2.87 5.97
N GLY A 861 31.39 -3.28 4.72
CA GLY A 861 30.34 -2.66 3.90
C GLY A 861 30.64 -1.21 3.52
N LEU A 862 31.88 -0.79 3.74
CA LEU A 862 32.42 0.52 3.48
C LEU A 862 33.45 0.42 2.35
N ALA A 863 33.51 1.42 1.50
CA ALA A 863 34.43 1.50 0.38
C ALA A 863 35.21 2.81 0.41
N VAL A 864 36.44 2.77 -0.13
CA VAL A 864 37.24 3.97 -0.35
C VAL A 864 36.47 4.94 -1.23
N GLY A 865 36.45 6.21 -0.83
CA GLY A 865 35.73 7.29 -1.51
C GLY A 865 34.34 7.57 -0.95
N MET A 866 33.75 6.67 -0.16
CA MET A 866 32.49 6.94 0.55
C MET A 866 32.66 8.07 1.57
N TYR A 867 31.55 8.72 1.92
CA TYR A 867 31.51 9.78 2.93
C TYR A 867 30.68 9.36 4.14
N ILE A 868 31.08 9.80 5.34
CA ILE A 868 30.42 9.51 6.61
C ILE A 868 30.11 10.82 7.32
N LYS A 869 28.84 11.06 7.63
CA LYS A 869 28.40 12.15 8.52
C LYS A 869 28.38 11.65 9.96
N LEU A 870 29.23 12.24 10.80
CA LEU A 870 29.43 11.81 12.18
C LEU A 870 28.32 12.34 13.10
N SER A 871 27.88 11.52 14.05
CA SER A 871 26.87 11.88 15.04
C SER A 871 27.00 11.04 16.32
N GLY A 872 26.46 11.53 17.44
CA GLY A 872 26.49 10.81 18.72
C GLY A 872 27.89 10.64 19.30
N LEU A 873 28.90 11.38 18.82
CA LEU A 873 30.23 11.39 19.41
C LEU A 873 30.17 12.04 20.81
N PRO A 874 30.84 11.46 21.82
CA PRO A 874 30.75 11.92 23.19
C PRO A 874 31.44 13.28 23.38
N ALA A 875 30.99 14.04 24.38
CA ALA A 875 31.62 15.32 24.75
C ALA A 875 33.03 15.16 25.35
N THR A 876 33.37 13.97 25.86
CA THR A 876 34.67 13.67 26.44
C THR A 876 35.78 13.75 25.40
N ASN A 877 36.94 14.28 25.79
CA ASN A 877 38.16 14.35 24.97
C ASN A 877 38.02 15.15 23.65
N GLY A 878 37.02 16.04 23.56
CA GLY A 878 36.83 16.94 22.41
C GLY A 878 36.09 16.34 21.22
N TRP A 879 35.64 15.08 21.28
CA TRP A 879 35.04 14.38 20.14
C TRP A 879 33.69 14.97 19.67
N SER A 880 32.93 15.63 20.54
CA SER A 880 31.66 16.26 20.16
C SER A 880 31.82 17.39 19.14
N ALA A 881 33.02 17.97 19.00
CA ALA A 881 33.30 19.00 17.98
C ALA A 881 33.25 18.46 16.54
N PHE A 882 33.34 17.14 16.37
CA PHE A 882 33.23 16.48 15.07
C PHE A 882 31.79 16.05 14.73
N ASN A 883 30.83 16.18 15.65
CA ASN A 883 29.43 15.89 15.35
C ASN A 883 28.91 16.81 14.23
N GLY A 884 28.25 16.21 13.26
CA GLY A 884 27.72 16.88 12.07
C GLY A 884 28.71 17.01 10.91
N GLN A 885 30.01 16.73 11.13
CA GLN A 885 31.01 16.76 10.06
C GLN A 885 30.87 15.57 9.12
N THR A 886 31.09 15.81 7.83
CA THR A 886 31.15 14.78 6.78
C THR A 886 32.61 14.51 6.42
N VAL A 887 33.05 13.27 6.58
CA VAL A 887 34.45 12.85 6.37
C VAL A 887 34.52 11.78 5.29
N GLN A 888 35.58 11.80 4.48
CA GLN A 888 35.79 10.83 3.40
C GLN A 888 36.58 9.62 3.91
N ILE A 889 36.18 8.42 3.49
CA ILE A 889 36.93 7.19 3.70
C ILE A 889 38.07 7.11 2.69
N THR A 890 39.31 7.04 3.17
CA THR A 890 40.53 7.00 2.35
C THR A 890 41.17 5.62 2.30
N ALA A 891 40.91 4.76 3.29
CA ALA A 891 41.32 3.36 3.29
C ALA A 891 40.34 2.49 4.11
N VAL A 892 40.25 1.21 3.76
CA VAL A 892 39.44 0.21 4.47
C VAL A 892 40.31 -1.02 4.72
N SER A 893 40.35 -1.51 5.95
CA SER A 893 41.07 -2.73 6.34
C SER A 893 40.28 -3.48 7.42
N GLY A 894 39.61 -4.57 7.04
CA GLY A 894 38.67 -5.27 7.92
C GLY A 894 37.56 -4.33 8.40
N THR A 895 37.38 -4.23 9.72
CA THR A 895 36.42 -3.32 10.38
C THR A 895 36.97 -1.91 10.60
N SER A 896 38.24 -1.65 10.24
CA SER A 896 38.87 -0.34 10.41
C SER A 896 38.76 0.48 9.14
N ILE A 897 38.40 1.76 9.29
CA ILE A 897 38.35 2.73 8.20
C ILE A 897 39.25 3.91 8.53
N THR A 898 40.14 4.25 7.60
CA THR A 898 40.89 5.49 7.66
C THR A 898 40.09 6.58 6.98
N THR A 899 39.96 7.73 7.62
CA THR A 899 39.25 8.89 7.07
C THR A 899 40.19 10.06 6.82
N ASN A 900 39.74 11.09 6.11
CA ASN A 900 40.45 12.36 5.98
C ASN A 900 40.22 13.32 7.17
N LEU A 901 39.60 12.87 8.26
CA LEU A 901 39.38 13.68 9.45
C LEU A 901 40.71 13.96 10.15
N ASP A 902 40.99 15.23 10.45
CA ASP A 902 42.04 15.61 11.37
C ASP A 902 41.49 15.65 12.81
N ALA A 903 41.70 14.55 13.54
CA ALA A 903 41.28 14.41 14.92
C ALA A 903 42.41 14.77 15.92
N SER A 904 43.50 15.41 15.47
CA SER A 904 44.64 15.77 16.33
C SER A 904 44.29 16.75 17.45
N ALA A 905 43.20 17.51 17.31
CA ALA A 905 42.66 18.38 18.35
C ALA A 905 41.97 17.62 19.50
N ALA A 906 41.68 16.31 19.35
CA ALA A 906 41.11 15.49 20.41
C ALA A 906 42.19 15.04 21.40
N THR A 907 41.92 15.20 22.70
CA THR A 907 42.91 14.94 23.78
C THR A 907 43.05 13.46 24.16
N GLY A 908 42.42 12.54 23.41
CA GLY A 908 42.54 11.09 23.59
C GLY A 908 41.75 10.31 22.53
N ALA A 909 42.07 9.02 22.39
CA ALA A 909 41.34 8.12 21.48
C ALA A 909 39.84 8.04 21.85
N LEU A 910 39.00 7.89 20.83
CA LEU A 910 37.58 7.64 21.01
C LEU A 910 37.38 6.20 21.49
N SER A 911 36.61 6.05 22.57
CA SER A 911 36.05 4.77 23.04
C SER A 911 34.57 5.04 23.34
N ALA A 912 33.71 4.83 22.36
CA ALA A 912 32.30 5.20 22.46
C ALA A 912 31.40 4.04 22.06
N ALA A 913 30.47 3.65 22.94
CA ALA A 913 29.50 2.59 22.65
C ALA A 913 28.31 3.07 21.79
N SER A 914 28.17 4.38 21.54
CA SER A 914 26.95 4.98 20.96
C SER A 914 27.18 5.94 19.79
N ALA A 915 28.40 6.08 19.28
CA ALA A 915 28.66 6.95 18.13
C ALA A 915 28.17 6.31 16.83
N THR A 916 27.64 7.12 15.91
CA THR A 916 27.05 6.67 14.65
C THR A 916 27.56 7.50 13.47
N GLY A 917 27.94 6.85 12.37
CA GLY A 917 28.28 7.48 11.10
C GLY A 917 27.21 7.20 10.05
N THR A 918 26.57 8.22 9.49
CA THR A 918 25.60 8.05 8.38
C THR A 918 26.31 8.14 7.03
N LEU A 919 26.08 7.21 6.11
CA LEU A 919 26.79 7.08 4.85
C LEU A 919 26.20 7.94 3.72
N TYR A 920 27.07 8.50 2.89
CA TYR A 920 26.74 9.33 1.74
C TYR A 920 27.67 9.03 0.56
N THR A 921 27.20 9.34 -0.64
CA THR A 921 27.97 9.18 -1.87
C THR A 921 28.80 10.40 -2.25
N ASP A 922 28.60 11.54 -1.58
CA ASP A 922 29.26 12.81 -1.86
C ASP A 922 29.65 13.59 -0.59
N ALA A 923 30.60 14.52 -0.74
CA ALA A 923 31.15 15.31 0.36
C ALA A 923 30.14 16.27 1.00
N GLY A 924 29.14 16.72 0.24
CA GLY A 924 28.10 17.63 0.73
C GLY A 924 27.02 16.93 1.54
N ALA A 925 27.05 15.59 1.61
CA ALA A 925 25.98 14.77 2.18
C ALA A 925 24.61 15.06 1.53
N ALA A 926 24.60 15.40 0.23
CA ALA A 926 23.38 15.70 -0.51
C ALA A 926 22.68 14.42 -0.99
N THR A 927 23.45 13.39 -1.32
CA THR A 927 22.98 12.12 -1.85
C THR A 927 23.24 11.00 -0.86
N SER A 928 22.14 10.45 -0.33
CA SER A 928 22.17 9.34 0.62
C SER A 928 22.68 8.04 -0.01
N MET A 929 23.25 7.15 0.79
CA MET A 929 23.58 5.80 0.34
C MET A 929 22.33 4.99 -0.06
N ALA A 930 21.17 5.27 0.55
CA ALA A 930 19.89 4.70 0.13
C ALA A 930 19.56 4.99 -1.35
N THR A 931 19.89 6.18 -1.84
CA THR A 931 19.71 6.55 -3.26
C THR A 931 20.55 5.64 -4.17
N ALA A 932 21.81 5.39 -3.81
CA ALA A 932 22.69 4.50 -4.57
C ALA A 932 22.23 3.03 -4.52
N LEU A 933 21.76 2.57 -3.36
CA LEU A 933 21.16 1.24 -3.21
C LEU A 933 19.95 1.05 -4.15
N ASN A 934 19.02 2.00 -4.13
CA ASN A 934 17.83 1.95 -4.99
C ASN A 934 18.21 1.99 -6.48
N ALA A 935 19.23 2.77 -6.84
CA ALA A 935 19.74 2.81 -8.21
C ALA A 935 20.33 1.46 -8.67
N LEU A 936 21.11 0.78 -7.81
CA LEU A 936 21.61 -0.57 -8.10
C LEU A 936 20.46 -1.59 -8.22
N ARG A 937 19.50 -1.55 -7.30
CA ARG A 937 18.33 -2.45 -7.31
C ARG A 937 17.49 -2.29 -8.57
N ALA A 938 17.20 -1.06 -8.96
CA ALA A 938 16.52 -0.72 -10.20
C ALA A 938 17.32 -1.16 -11.45
N ALA A 939 18.66 -1.06 -11.41
CA ALA A 939 19.51 -1.57 -12.48
C ALA A 939 19.50 -3.10 -12.56
N GLY A 940 19.51 -3.79 -11.42
CA GLY A 940 19.39 -5.26 -11.36
C GLY A 940 18.08 -5.78 -11.96
N LYS A 941 16.98 -5.05 -11.78
CA LYS A 941 15.69 -5.34 -12.44
C LYS A 941 15.75 -5.28 -13.97
N ASN A 942 16.71 -4.54 -14.51
CA ASN A 942 16.98 -4.41 -15.94
C ASN A 942 18.17 -5.26 -16.41
N ALA A 943 18.76 -6.09 -15.55
CA ALA A 943 19.84 -6.97 -15.93
C ALA A 943 19.32 -8.07 -16.89
N PRO A 944 20.01 -8.33 -18.02
CA PRO A 944 19.53 -9.29 -19.03
C PRO A 944 19.31 -10.72 -18.49
N ASN A 945 20.13 -11.16 -17.53
CA ASN A 945 20.07 -12.51 -16.96
C ASN A 945 18.76 -12.75 -16.18
N LEU A 946 18.10 -11.69 -15.71
CA LEU A 946 16.85 -11.81 -14.98
C LEU A 946 15.75 -12.50 -15.80
N GLN A 947 15.76 -12.35 -17.13
CA GLN A 947 14.83 -13.06 -18.00
C GLN A 947 15.00 -14.59 -17.85
N THR A 948 16.24 -15.07 -17.92
CA THR A 948 16.58 -16.49 -17.77
C THR A 948 16.20 -16.99 -16.38
N HIS A 949 16.60 -16.27 -15.32
CA HIS A 949 16.34 -16.68 -13.94
C HIS A 949 14.83 -16.71 -13.63
N THR A 950 14.08 -15.71 -14.11
CA THR A 950 12.62 -15.68 -14.00
C THR A 950 11.98 -16.88 -14.73
N THR A 951 12.49 -17.23 -15.91
CA THR A 951 12.01 -18.40 -16.67
C THR A 951 12.28 -19.71 -15.92
N THR A 952 13.49 -19.88 -15.38
CA THR A 952 13.85 -21.03 -14.55
C THR A 952 12.90 -21.16 -13.36
N MET A 953 12.69 -20.07 -12.63
CA MET A 953 11.77 -20.05 -11.50
C MET A 953 10.36 -20.47 -11.91
N TYR A 954 9.82 -19.98 -13.03
CA TYR A 954 8.49 -20.38 -13.46
C TYR A 954 8.40 -21.87 -13.81
N ASN A 955 9.42 -22.41 -14.47
CA ASN A 955 9.50 -23.83 -14.78
C ASN A 955 9.58 -24.68 -13.50
N ASP A 956 10.40 -24.28 -12.53
CA ASP A 956 10.50 -24.96 -11.25
C ASP A 956 9.15 -24.95 -10.53
N LEU A 957 8.51 -23.79 -10.40
CA LEU A 957 7.23 -23.66 -9.71
C LEU A 957 6.09 -24.44 -10.39
N THR A 958 6.06 -24.48 -11.73
CA THR A 958 5.08 -25.29 -12.46
C THR A 958 5.37 -26.79 -12.45
N SER A 959 6.59 -27.20 -12.09
CA SER A 959 6.92 -28.63 -11.89
C SER A 959 6.34 -29.21 -10.60
N ILE A 960 5.90 -28.37 -9.66
CA ILE A 960 5.30 -28.81 -8.40
C ILE A 960 3.95 -29.49 -8.70
N SER A 961 3.73 -30.66 -8.11
CA SER A 961 2.46 -31.39 -8.26
C SER A 961 1.28 -30.51 -7.84
N GLY A 962 0.31 -30.34 -8.75
CA GLY A 962 -0.88 -29.52 -8.51
C GLY A 962 -0.67 -28.02 -8.71
N ALA A 963 0.51 -27.58 -9.15
CA ALA A 963 0.76 -26.20 -9.52
C ALA A 963 -0.17 -25.75 -10.65
N SER A 964 -0.74 -24.55 -10.50
CA SER A 964 -1.68 -24.00 -11.46
C SER A 964 -1.13 -22.82 -12.27
N PHE A 965 -0.07 -22.15 -11.81
CA PHE A 965 0.58 -21.00 -12.44
C PHE A 965 1.83 -20.63 -11.66
N PRO A 966 2.84 -19.93 -12.18
CA PRO A 966 4.08 -19.74 -11.42
C PRO A 966 4.11 -18.55 -10.46
N SER A 967 3.33 -17.48 -10.69
CA SER A 967 3.44 -16.24 -9.90
C SER A 967 2.32 -15.23 -10.21
N ASN A 968 2.24 -14.20 -9.38
CA ASN A 968 1.32 -13.07 -9.45
C ASN A 968 2.10 -11.74 -9.35
N TYR A 969 2.07 -10.90 -10.40
CA TYR A 969 2.86 -9.65 -10.49
C TYR A 969 2.02 -8.40 -10.38
N ILE A 970 2.60 -7.31 -9.89
CA ILE A 970 2.06 -5.96 -10.15
C ILE A 970 2.48 -5.51 -11.55
N ILE A 971 1.57 -4.98 -12.36
CA ILE A 971 1.88 -4.59 -13.75
C ILE A 971 2.72 -3.32 -13.78
N GLY A 972 2.17 -2.20 -13.33
CA GLY A 972 2.80 -0.88 -13.42
C GLY A 972 3.08 -0.27 -12.05
N GLY A 973 3.98 0.70 -11.99
CA GLY A 973 4.19 1.52 -10.78
C GLY A 973 5.54 2.21 -10.79
N ALA A 974 5.54 3.53 -10.58
CA ALA A 974 6.74 4.34 -10.60
C ALA A 974 7.55 4.15 -9.32
N ASN A 975 8.83 3.77 -9.46
CA ASN A 975 9.69 3.42 -8.32
C ASN A 975 9.05 2.33 -7.45
N ASN A 976 8.28 1.44 -8.07
CA ASN A 976 7.67 0.30 -7.40
C ASN A 976 8.49 -0.93 -7.78
N ASP A 977 9.18 -1.45 -6.79
CA ASP A 977 10.00 -2.66 -6.86
C ASP A 977 9.19 -3.87 -7.34
N TRP A 978 7.89 -3.94 -7.04
CA TRP A 978 7.02 -5.07 -7.38
C TRP A 978 6.48 -4.99 -8.82
N SER A 979 6.57 -3.82 -9.47
CA SER A 979 5.96 -3.57 -10.77
C SER A 979 6.82 -4.08 -11.93
N VAL A 980 6.33 -5.00 -12.76
CA VAL A 980 7.11 -5.54 -13.88
C VAL A 980 7.35 -4.54 -15.02
N LEU A 981 6.53 -3.48 -15.09
CA LEU A 981 6.67 -2.33 -15.99
C LEU A 981 6.86 -1.05 -15.16
N ASP A 982 8.11 -0.75 -14.81
CA ASP A 982 8.52 0.46 -14.07
C ASP A 982 9.10 1.50 -15.06
N PRO A 983 8.63 2.76 -15.06
CA PRO A 983 7.66 3.36 -14.13
C PRO A 983 6.19 3.10 -14.45
N ASN A 984 5.86 2.65 -15.66
CA ASN A 984 4.48 2.41 -16.06
C ASN A 984 4.38 1.56 -17.34
N ILE A 985 3.15 1.34 -17.81
CA ILE A 985 2.85 0.48 -18.97
C ILE A 985 3.41 0.96 -20.32
N PHE A 986 3.91 2.20 -20.40
CA PHE A 986 4.53 2.79 -21.59
C PHE A 986 6.04 2.58 -21.66
N VAL A 987 6.66 1.91 -20.68
CA VAL A 987 8.10 1.62 -20.68
C VAL A 987 8.54 0.95 -21.99
N THR A 988 9.65 1.43 -22.56
CA THR A 988 10.31 0.88 -23.74
C THR A 988 11.84 1.05 -23.60
N PRO A 989 12.67 0.02 -23.90
CA PRO A 989 12.28 -1.35 -24.27
C PRO A 989 11.58 -2.09 -23.11
N ASP A 990 10.99 -3.24 -23.43
CA ASP A 990 10.34 -4.07 -22.42
C ASP A 990 11.38 -4.63 -21.42
N PRO A 991 11.15 -4.56 -20.10
CA PRO A 991 12.06 -5.11 -19.11
C PRO A 991 12.29 -6.63 -19.27
N PRO A 992 13.45 -7.17 -18.84
CA PRO A 992 13.75 -8.60 -18.92
C PRO A 992 12.70 -9.49 -18.26
N GLN A 993 12.16 -9.08 -17.12
CA GLN A 993 11.11 -9.82 -16.42
C GLN A 993 9.78 -9.85 -17.20
N TRP A 994 9.39 -8.74 -17.83
CA TRP A 994 8.22 -8.70 -18.72
C TRP A 994 8.42 -9.63 -19.92
N SER A 995 9.62 -9.62 -20.50
CA SER A 995 9.98 -10.51 -21.61
C SER A 995 9.88 -11.99 -21.21
N ALA A 996 10.29 -12.35 -19.98
CA ALA A 996 10.11 -13.70 -19.45
C ALA A 996 8.63 -14.09 -19.31
N ILE A 997 7.79 -13.18 -18.80
CA ILE A 997 6.34 -13.39 -18.67
C ILE A 997 5.69 -13.65 -20.02
N VAL A 998 5.96 -12.79 -21.00
CA VAL A 998 5.41 -12.91 -22.35
C VAL A 998 5.86 -14.21 -23.00
N ALA A 999 7.16 -14.56 -22.87
CA ALA A 999 7.70 -15.80 -23.44
C ALA A 999 7.11 -17.06 -22.77
N PHE A 1000 6.94 -17.04 -21.45
CA PHE A 1000 6.38 -18.17 -20.71
C PHE A 1000 4.89 -18.41 -21.00
N ASN A 1001 4.11 -17.34 -21.19
CA ASN A 1001 2.67 -17.42 -21.47
C ASN A 1001 2.33 -17.57 -22.97
N ALA A 1002 3.32 -17.43 -23.86
CA ALA A 1002 3.17 -17.46 -25.30
C ALA A 1002 2.56 -18.78 -25.78
#